data_AF-A0A3Q7XW19-F1
#
_entry.id   AF-A0A3Q7XW19-F1
#
_cell.length_a   1.000
_cell.length_b   1.000
_cell.length_c   1.000
_cell.angle_alpha   90.00
_cell.angle_beta   90.00
_cell.angle_gamma   90.00
#
_symmetry.space_group_name_H-M   'P 1'
#
loop_
_entity.id
_entity.type
_entity.pdbx_description
1 polymer ?
#
loop_
_entity_poly.entity_id
_entity_poly.type
_entity_poly.pdbx_seq_one_letter_code
_entity_poly.pdbx_strand_id
1 'polypeptide(L)'
;MTDKVRNRNLSLDLGPPTMPSQGDDGASELQQLPIIHIEENEDEVIESSVTSIDQTMITKLLASNVLDDKDLSHILWWNEKLQMCKKPSTVHLIERLDYSNLLGMDCNLKNGSLKEGILYSEMLQFKSKFPRQILLCRVGDFYEAVGIDACILVEYAALNPFGGLRTDSIPRAGFPVVNLRQTLDDLTHNGYSVVSAAIQWCIVEEVQGPAQAQSTKRRFVSGHAHPGNPYVYGLVGVDHDLDFPEPMPVVGISHSSRGYCINMVLEIMKTYSSEDCLTEYAVVTKLRTCRYHHLFLHTSLSRNSHGTSIRGKFGEGGLLLGECRSRHFEWFDGNPISDLFVKVKELYGLDHDVMFRNVTVSSGNRAQPLTLGTCTQIGVIPTDGIPSLLEVLLLPHCTGLPILYVRDLLLNPPSYEIASKIQATCKLLSSVTCSIPEFTCVSSAKIVKLLEWKEANHIELCRIKNVVDEILHMNRTPELKKIVEHLIGPTWVATGLEIDFKTLVAGCEIASGKIDKIISLDCNEDQKVSSFKAIPGEFFEDMESEWKGRVKAIHINDVLTSVDEAAKALHLAVTEVFAAVVFGLKAFVRYHNVEIFYCREQKAVWFKIPFHWFLTTLSIGSPGEEHIELLKYAVDSKGRKVGDELFTTGMVEDALSRYHEANAKAKARVLELLRGLSAELQSHINIIVFSSTLVVITKALYAHVREKEEMGFSYNSRIPGA
;
A
#
# COMPACT_ATOMS: atom_id res chain seq x y z
N MET A 1 -48.64 -40.54 -3.15
CA MET A 1 -47.39 -41.08 -2.60
C MET A 1 -46.65 -39.90 -1.95
N THR A 2 -46.95 -39.48 -0.73
CA THR A 2 -46.44 -39.99 0.59
C THR A 2 -44.91 -40.16 0.56
N ASP A 3 -44.09 -39.58 1.44
CA ASP A 3 -44.32 -39.30 2.86
C ASP A 3 -43.26 -38.34 3.47
N LYS A 4 -43.73 -37.51 4.42
CA LYS A 4 -43.21 -37.16 5.77
C LYS A 4 -41.78 -36.62 6.00
N VAL A 5 -41.71 -35.41 6.58
CA VAL A 5 -41.01 -35.16 7.86
C VAL A 5 -41.89 -34.30 8.78
N ARG A 6 -41.79 -34.57 10.08
CA ARG A 6 -42.76 -34.39 11.17
C ARG A 6 -42.55 -33.07 11.92
N ASN A 7 -43.63 -32.33 12.16
CA ASN A 7 -43.75 -31.30 13.19
C ASN A 7 -43.76 -31.92 14.60
N ARG A 8 -43.10 -31.26 15.55
CA ARG A 8 -43.43 -31.31 16.99
C ARG A 8 -43.30 -29.90 17.60
N ASN A 9 -44.45 -29.34 17.96
CA ASN A 9 -44.60 -28.19 18.84
C ASN A 9 -44.23 -28.57 20.28
N LEU A 10 -43.68 -27.62 21.05
CA LEU A 10 -43.94 -27.48 22.48
C LEU A 10 -43.78 -26.01 22.88
N SER A 11 -44.89 -25.46 23.35
CA SER A 11 -45.11 -24.12 23.88
C SER A 11 -44.52 -23.99 25.29
N LEU A 12 -44.05 -22.80 25.67
CA LEU A 12 -43.95 -22.38 27.08
C LEU A 12 -44.18 -20.87 27.19
N ASP A 13 -45.31 -20.55 27.85
CA ASP A 13 -45.78 -19.25 28.31
C ASP A 13 -44.78 -18.58 29.28
N LEU A 14 -44.62 -17.25 29.17
CA LEU A 14 -44.11 -16.40 30.23
C LEU A 14 -45.04 -15.20 30.43
N GLY A 15 -45.73 -15.19 31.58
CA GLY A 15 -46.60 -14.11 32.03
C GLY A 15 -45.84 -12.91 32.63
N PRO A 16 -46.55 -11.81 32.93
CA PRO A 16 -45.97 -10.50 33.27
C PRO A 16 -45.58 -10.36 34.76
N PRO A 17 -44.75 -9.34 35.12
CA PRO A 17 -44.03 -9.29 36.39
C PRO A 17 -44.87 -8.70 37.53
N THR A 18 -44.65 -9.21 38.75
CA THR A 18 -45.24 -8.72 40.00
C THR A 18 -44.20 -7.95 40.83
N MET A 19 -44.59 -6.75 41.28
CA MET A 19 -43.91 -5.96 42.32
C MET A 19 -44.21 -6.54 43.72
N PRO A 20 -43.35 -6.26 44.71
CA PRO A 20 -43.88 -5.94 46.05
C PRO A 20 -43.28 -4.66 46.66
N SER A 21 -44.11 -4.03 47.48
CA SER A 21 -43.93 -2.79 48.23
C SER A 21 -43.56 -3.02 49.70
N GLN A 22 -42.78 -2.09 50.25
CA GLN A 22 -42.76 -1.52 51.63
C GLN A 22 -42.64 -2.42 52.88
N GLY A 23 -41.74 -2.02 53.79
CA GLY A 23 -41.78 -2.39 55.22
C GLY A 23 -40.45 -2.16 55.97
N ASP A 24 -40.52 -1.36 57.03
CA ASP A 24 -39.47 -0.69 57.81
C ASP A 24 -38.70 -1.54 58.87
N ASP A 25 -37.70 -0.88 59.46
CA ASP A 25 -37.14 -1.03 60.83
C ASP A 25 -36.09 -2.10 61.18
N GLY A 26 -35.03 -1.65 61.90
CA GLY A 26 -34.36 -2.46 62.93
C GLY A 26 -32.83 -2.39 62.98
N ALA A 27 -32.30 -1.75 64.03
CA ALA A 27 -30.88 -1.52 64.30
C ALA A 27 -30.10 -2.72 64.89
N SER A 28 -28.77 -2.63 64.77
CA SER A 28 -27.71 -3.13 65.67
C SER A 28 -27.64 -4.62 66.04
N GLU A 29 -26.55 -5.31 65.69
CA GLU A 29 -25.47 -5.65 66.63
C GLU A 29 -24.34 -6.49 65.99
N LEU A 30 -23.13 -6.14 66.43
CA LEU A 30 -21.83 -6.76 66.25
C LEU A 30 -21.80 -8.30 66.32
N GLN A 31 -21.03 -8.92 65.42
CA GLN A 31 -20.12 -9.99 65.81
C GLN A 31 -18.85 -10.01 64.93
N GLN A 32 -17.73 -9.98 65.63
CA GLN A 32 -16.33 -9.88 65.19
C GLN A 32 -15.87 -11.11 64.40
N LEU A 33 -14.84 -10.93 63.56
CA LEU A 33 -13.68 -11.83 63.35
C LEU A 33 -12.69 -11.16 62.36
N PRO A 34 -11.38 -11.48 62.40
CA PRO A 34 -10.36 -10.80 63.18
C PRO A 34 -9.47 -9.84 62.36
N ILE A 35 -8.87 -8.89 63.08
CA ILE A 35 -7.81 -7.99 62.63
C ILE A 35 -6.54 -8.82 62.41
N ILE A 36 -6.00 -8.79 61.19
CA ILE A 36 -4.59 -9.08 60.91
C ILE A 36 -3.93 -7.74 60.61
N HIS A 37 -3.12 -7.27 61.56
CA HIS A 37 -2.14 -6.23 61.32
C HIS A 37 -1.12 -6.75 60.29
N ILE A 38 -0.99 -6.07 59.16
CA ILE A 38 0.23 -6.11 58.36
C ILE A 38 0.77 -4.69 58.37
N GLU A 39 1.85 -4.52 59.12
CA GLU A 39 2.69 -3.34 59.14
C GLU A 39 3.17 -3.01 57.72
N GLU A 40 3.18 -1.72 57.42
CA GLU A 40 3.86 -1.13 56.28
C GLU A 40 5.33 -1.56 56.28
N ASN A 41 5.75 -2.24 55.22
CA ASN A 41 7.12 -2.16 54.75
C ASN A 41 7.06 -1.61 53.33
N GLU A 42 7.41 -0.33 53.25
CA GLU A 42 7.90 0.31 52.03
C GLU A 42 9.15 -0.44 51.54
N ASP A 43 9.42 -0.32 50.24
CA ASP A 43 10.56 -0.89 49.49
C ASP A 43 10.43 -2.36 49.02
N GLU A 44 9.76 -2.55 47.86
CA GLU A 44 10.03 -3.56 46.80
C GLU A 44 8.76 -3.92 46.02
N VAL A 45 8.25 -3.04 45.15
CA VAL A 45 7.35 -3.48 44.05
C VAL A 45 7.56 -2.60 42.81
N ILE A 46 8.74 -2.72 42.20
CA ILE A 46 8.96 -2.41 40.79
C ILE A 46 9.52 -3.67 40.14
N GLU A 47 8.68 -4.69 39.94
CA GLU A 47 8.91 -5.81 39.01
C GLU A 47 7.80 -6.85 39.20
N SER A 48 6.68 -6.74 38.48
CA SER A 48 5.76 -7.88 38.37
C SER A 48 4.87 -7.77 37.13
N SER A 49 5.49 -7.68 35.97
CA SER A 49 4.89 -8.12 34.69
C SER A 49 5.97 -8.65 33.74
N VAL A 50 7.01 -9.25 34.32
CA VAL A 50 8.17 -9.83 33.63
C VAL A 50 8.07 -11.32 33.88
N THR A 51 7.88 -12.12 32.83
CA THR A 51 7.83 -13.58 32.99
C THR A 51 9.21 -14.09 33.42
N SER A 52 9.30 -15.27 34.05
CA SER A 52 10.59 -15.85 34.48
C SER A 52 11.63 -15.94 33.34
N ILE A 53 11.20 -15.97 32.08
CA ILE A 53 12.04 -15.99 30.88
C ILE A 53 12.68 -14.61 30.64
N ASP A 54 11.91 -13.53 30.80
CA ASP A 54 12.36 -12.16 30.59
C ASP A 54 13.45 -11.74 31.58
N GLN A 55 13.36 -12.13 32.86
CA GLN A 55 14.41 -11.84 33.86
C GLN A 55 15.74 -12.54 33.51
N THR A 56 15.73 -13.81 33.10
CA THR A 56 16.95 -14.52 32.66
C THR A 56 17.56 -13.96 31.38
N MET A 57 16.72 -13.49 30.44
CA MET A 57 17.17 -12.88 29.19
C MET A 57 17.79 -11.51 29.44
N ILE A 58 17.15 -10.66 30.24
CA ILE A 58 17.66 -9.36 30.67
C ILE A 58 19.00 -9.52 31.41
N THR A 59 19.11 -10.49 32.31
CA THR A 59 20.34 -10.75 33.07
C THR A 59 21.50 -11.22 32.16
N LYS A 60 21.22 -12.04 31.14
CA LYS A 60 22.23 -12.44 30.14
C LYS A 60 22.66 -11.29 29.22
N LEU A 61 21.72 -10.43 28.82
CA LEU A 61 22.00 -9.30 27.93
C LEU A 61 22.80 -8.21 28.63
N LEU A 62 22.42 -7.85 29.86
CA LEU A 62 23.15 -6.90 30.71
C LEU A 62 24.57 -7.39 31.06
N ALA A 63 24.77 -8.71 31.21
CA ALA A 63 26.08 -9.29 31.47
C ALA A 63 27.04 -9.24 30.25
N SER A 64 26.52 -9.00 29.03
CA SER A 64 27.31 -9.08 27.79
C SER A 64 27.99 -7.76 27.38
N ASN A 65 27.57 -6.59 27.89
CA ASN A 65 28.11 -5.26 27.52
C ASN A 65 28.19 -4.96 25.99
N VAL A 66 27.48 -5.70 25.13
CA VAL A 66 27.62 -5.57 23.66
C VAL A 66 26.60 -4.59 23.03
N LEU A 67 25.47 -4.31 23.70
CA LEU A 67 24.35 -3.56 23.13
C LEU A 67 24.06 -2.27 23.91
N ASP A 68 23.69 -1.21 23.21
CA ASP A 68 23.23 0.06 23.80
C ASP A 68 21.85 -0.10 24.48
N ASP A 69 21.54 0.72 25.50
CA ASP A 69 20.27 0.69 26.24
C ASP A 69 19.06 0.81 25.29
N LYS A 70 19.24 1.56 24.20
CA LYS A 70 18.24 1.74 23.16
C LYS A 70 17.98 0.44 22.37
N ASP A 71 19.02 -0.30 22.01
CA ASP A 71 18.90 -1.56 21.28
C ASP A 71 18.23 -2.64 22.11
N LEU A 72 18.50 -2.66 23.43
CA LEU A 72 17.84 -3.56 24.37
C LEU A 72 16.32 -3.35 24.38
N SER A 73 15.86 -2.09 24.37
CA SER A 73 14.43 -1.77 24.33
C SER A 73 13.74 -2.32 23.06
N HIS A 74 14.43 -2.31 21.92
CA HIS A 74 13.92 -2.83 20.66
C HIS A 74 13.87 -4.36 20.65
N ILE A 75 14.86 -5.01 21.25
CA ILE A 75 14.92 -6.47 21.40
C ILE A 75 13.81 -6.99 22.30
N LEU A 76 13.57 -6.33 23.44
CA LEU A 76 12.48 -6.69 24.35
C LEU A 76 11.12 -6.56 23.67
N TRP A 77 10.93 -5.49 22.90
CA TRP A 77 9.72 -5.30 22.10
C TRP A 77 9.52 -6.45 21.11
N TRP A 78 10.56 -6.85 20.37
CA TRP A 78 10.47 -8.00 19.46
C TRP A 78 10.19 -9.31 20.17
N ASN A 79 10.79 -9.54 21.34
CA ASN A 79 10.53 -10.72 22.15
C ASN A 79 9.03 -10.80 22.53
N GLU A 80 8.44 -9.71 23.02
CA GLU A 80 7.01 -9.63 23.34
C GLU A 80 6.14 -10.01 22.13
N LYS A 81 6.48 -9.52 20.93
CA LYS A 81 5.75 -9.85 19.69
C LYS A 81 5.90 -11.30 19.28
N LEU A 82 7.10 -11.87 19.41
CA LEU A 82 7.37 -13.28 19.07
C LEU A 82 6.62 -14.26 19.98
N GLN A 83 6.37 -13.90 21.25
CA GLN A 83 5.55 -14.72 22.16
C GLN A 83 4.08 -14.82 21.72
N MET A 84 3.61 -13.92 20.84
CA MET A 84 2.25 -13.99 20.29
C MET A 84 2.13 -14.94 19.08
N CYS A 85 3.25 -15.42 18.53
CA CYS A 85 3.25 -16.34 17.38
C CYS A 85 2.73 -17.72 17.78
N LYS A 86 1.88 -18.31 16.93
CA LYS A 86 1.19 -19.59 17.22
C LYS A 86 1.61 -20.72 16.31
N LYS A 87 2.17 -20.46 15.12
CA LYS A 87 2.50 -21.55 14.19
C LYS A 87 3.66 -22.40 14.72
N PRO A 88 3.57 -23.74 14.69
CA PRO A 88 4.63 -24.63 15.18
C PRO A 88 5.99 -24.40 14.49
N SER A 89 5.96 -24.11 13.19
CA SER A 89 7.16 -23.78 12.41
C SER A 89 7.85 -22.51 12.90
N THR A 90 7.08 -21.51 13.34
CA THR A 90 7.61 -20.26 13.89
C THR A 90 8.21 -20.48 15.27
N VAL A 91 7.52 -21.22 16.14
CA VAL A 91 8.00 -21.53 17.50
C VAL A 91 9.36 -22.24 17.45
N HIS A 92 9.55 -23.21 16.55
CA HIS A 92 10.83 -23.88 16.35
C HIS A 92 11.95 -22.95 15.85
N LEU A 93 11.61 -21.88 15.10
CA LEU A 93 12.60 -20.89 14.66
C LEU A 93 12.98 -19.93 15.79
N ILE A 94 12.02 -19.57 16.66
CA ILE A 94 12.23 -18.69 17.80
C ILE A 94 13.24 -19.31 18.79
N GLU A 95 13.19 -20.62 19.01
CA GLU A 95 14.14 -21.34 19.88
C GLU A 95 15.61 -21.23 19.42
N ARG A 96 15.84 -20.85 18.16
CA ARG A 96 17.18 -20.70 17.55
C ARG A 96 17.68 -19.27 17.52
N LEU A 97 16.89 -18.31 18.02
CA LEU A 97 17.28 -16.91 18.06
C LEU A 97 18.26 -16.66 19.19
N ASP A 98 19.25 -15.80 18.92
CA ASP A 98 20.15 -15.25 19.93
C ASP A 98 20.03 -13.73 19.92
N TYR A 99 19.65 -13.16 21.05
CA TYR A 99 19.36 -11.74 21.18
C TYR A 99 20.60 -10.88 21.41
N SER A 100 21.80 -11.40 21.12
CA SER A 100 23.06 -10.65 21.14
C SER A 100 23.15 -9.53 20.10
N ASN A 101 22.24 -9.49 19.13
CA ASN A 101 22.16 -8.47 18.07
C ASN A 101 20.71 -8.19 17.65
N LEU A 102 20.49 -7.05 16.98
CA LEU A 102 19.16 -6.60 16.53
C LEU A 102 18.46 -7.51 15.51
N LEU A 103 19.20 -8.40 14.82
CA LEU A 103 18.62 -9.38 13.91
C LEU A 103 18.16 -10.65 14.66
N GLY A 104 18.60 -10.85 15.90
CA GLY A 104 18.35 -12.06 16.68
C GLY A 104 19.08 -13.30 16.16
N MET A 105 20.21 -13.14 15.47
CA MET A 105 20.95 -14.25 14.87
C MET A 105 22.05 -14.80 15.78
N ASP A 106 22.15 -16.11 15.91
CA ASP A 106 23.30 -16.76 16.56
C ASP A 106 24.49 -16.86 15.58
N CYS A 107 25.57 -16.14 15.90
CA CYS A 107 26.82 -16.12 15.14
C CYS A 107 27.53 -17.48 15.06
N ASN A 108 27.21 -18.41 15.97
CA ASN A 108 27.81 -19.74 16.03
C ASN A 108 27.13 -20.76 15.10
N LEU A 109 25.93 -20.44 14.59
CA LEU A 109 25.21 -21.30 13.64
C LEU A 109 25.75 -21.17 12.21
N LYS A 110 25.52 -22.19 11.38
CA LYS A 110 25.93 -22.13 9.97
C LYS A 110 25.23 -20.97 9.27
N ASN A 111 26.03 -20.21 8.50
CA ASN A 111 25.64 -18.97 7.83
C ASN A 111 25.30 -17.80 8.78
N GLY A 112 25.68 -17.85 10.07
CA GLY A 112 25.47 -16.75 11.04
C GLY A 112 26.60 -15.71 11.11
N SER A 113 27.64 -15.81 10.28
CA SER A 113 28.80 -14.91 10.36
C SER A 113 28.46 -13.45 10.04
N LEU A 114 28.64 -12.56 11.03
CA LEU A 114 28.47 -11.10 10.92
C LEU A 114 29.76 -10.33 10.59
N LYS A 115 30.77 -10.99 10.00
CA LYS A 115 32.00 -10.32 9.58
C LYS A 115 31.72 -9.26 8.51
N GLU A 116 32.44 -8.14 8.60
CA GLU A 116 32.36 -7.02 7.66
C GLU A 116 32.62 -7.49 6.22
N GLY A 117 31.79 -7.03 5.28
CA GLY A 117 31.83 -7.45 3.87
C GLY A 117 30.93 -8.63 3.50
N ILE A 118 30.19 -9.20 4.47
CA ILE A 118 29.16 -10.22 4.23
C ILE A 118 27.77 -9.56 4.21
N LEU A 119 26.86 -10.07 3.39
CA LEU A 119 25.45 -9.61 3.27
C LEU A 119 24.78 -9.33 4.63
N TYR A 120 24.93 -10.23 5.59
CA TYR A 120 24.27 -10.12 6.89
C TYR A 120 24.83 -9.00 7.77
N SER A 121 26.08 -8.60 7.56
CA SER A 121 26.64 -7.40 8.21
C SER A 121 26.00 -6.12 7.65
N GLU A 122 25.74 -6.06 6.33
CA GLU A 122 25.01 -4.95 5.71
C GLU A 122 23.55 -4.91 6.19
N MET A 123 22.89 -6.07 6.30
CA MET A 123 21.53 -6.17 6.83
C MET A 123 21.45 -5.67 8.28
N LEU A 124 22.44 -5.96 9.12
CA LEU A 124 22.50 -5.45 10.49
C LEU A 124 22.63 -3.92 10.53
N GLN A 125 23.41 -3.33 9.62
CA GLN A 125 23.52 -1.87 9.48
C GLN A 125 22.21 -1.20 9.04
N PHE A 126 21.41 -1.87 8.20
CA PHE A 126 20.07 -1.38 7.88
C PHE A 126 19.11 -1.55 9.07
N LYS A 127 19.20 -2.67 9.79
CA LYS A 127 18.38 -2.94 10.97
C LYS A 127 18.66 -1.96 12.11
N SER A 128 19.91 -1.51 12.31
CA SER A 128 20.21 -0.51 13.34
C SER A 128 19.58 0.86 13.07
N LYS A 129 19.36 1.21 11.79
CA LYS A 129 18.61 2.41 11.42
C LYS A 129 17.10 2.25 11.64
N PHE A 130 16.58 1.04 11.45
CA PHE A 130 15.14 0.73 11.51
C PHE A 130 14.86 -0.51 12.38
N PRO A 131 15.12 -0.45 13.70
CA PRO A 131 15.18 -1.63 14.55
C PRO A 131 13.83 -2.33 14.75
N ARG A 132 12.71 -1.60 14.67
CA ARG A 132 11.34 -2.13 14.77
C ARG A 132 10.70 -2.49 13.41
N GLN A 133 11.42 -2.32 12.31
CA GLN A 133 10.90 -2.65 10.97
C GLN A 133 11.42 -4.00 10.50
N ILE A 134 10.63 -4.72 9.73
CA ILE A 134 11.03 -6.00 9.13
C ILE A 134 11.81 -5.73 7.86
N LEU A 135 13.02 -6.30 7.79
CA LEU A 135 13.93 -6.09 6.68
C LEU A 135 13.73 -7.15 5.59
N LEU A 136 13.42 -6.71 4.39
CA LEU A 136 13.35 -7.55 3.18
C LEU A 136 14.50 -7.18 2.25
N CYS A 137 15.51 -8.05 2.14
CA CYS A 137 16.69 -7.77 1.33
C CYS A 137 16.65 -8.54 0.01
N ARG A 138 16.75 -7.83 -1.11
CA ARG A 138 16.87 -8.46 -2.42
C ARG A 138 18.23 -9.15 -2.58
N VAL A 139 18.19 -10.41 -2.99
CA VAL A 139 19.34 -11.25 -3.32
C VAL A 139 19.04 -11.94 -4.65
N GLY A 140 19.50 -11.34 -5.75
CA GLY A 140 19.16 -11.79 -7.10
C GLY A 140 17.66 -11.68 -7.41
N ASP A 141 17.01 -12.82 -7.65
CA ASP A 141 15.59 -12.92 -8.01
C ASP A 141 14.67 -13.22 -6.82
N PHE A 142 15.20 -13.15 -5.59
CA PHE A 142 14.47 -13.38 -4.35
C PHE A 142 14.63 -12.23 -3.36
N TYR A 143 13.63 -12.05 -2.51
CA TYR A 143 13.74 -11.31 -1.26
C TYR A 143 14.02 -12.28 -0.12
N GLU A 144 15.02 -11.99 0.69
CA GLU A 144 15.42 -12.78 1.85
C GLU A 144 15.32 -11.95 3.14
N ALA A 145 14.86 -12.60 4.20
CA ALA A 145 14.90 -12.11 5.58
C ALA A 145 15.54 -13.16 6.49
N VAL A 146 16.12 -12.70 7.60
CA VAL A 146 16.91 -13.54 8.53
C VAL A 146 16.52 -13.28 9.99
N GLY A 147 16.76 -14.27 10.85
CA GLY A 147 16.55 -14.15 12.30
C GLY A 147 15.11 -13.84 12.68
N ILE A 148 14.91 -12.79 13.49
CA ILE A 148 13.58 -12.35 13.97
C ILE A 148 12.64 -12.09 12.78
N ASP A 149 13.13 -11.40 11.76
CA ASP A 149 12.33 -11.00 10.58
C ASP A 149 11.83 -12.23 9.81
N ALA A 150 12.65 -13.27 9.70
CA ALA A 150 12.25 -14.53 9.08
C ALA A 150 11.13 -15.23 9.86
N CYS A 151 11.15 -15.17 11.20
CA CYS A 151 10.10 -15.77 12.04
C CYS A 151 8.75 -15.10 11.78
N ILE A 152 8.72 -13.77 11.70
CA ILE A 152 7.48 -13.03 11.43
C ILE A 152 6.94 -13.32 10.03
N LEU A 153 7.81 -13.44 9.02
CA LEU A 153 7.37 -13.82 7.66
C LEU A 153 6.74 -15.22 7.62
N VAL A 154 7.30 -16.20 8.33
CA VAL A 154 6.73 -17.55 8.43
C VAL A 154 5.36 -17.50 9.13
N GLU A 155 5.24 -16.70 10.19
CA GLU A 155 3.99 -16.55 10.95
C GLU A 155 2.88 -15.90 10.11
N TYR A 156 3.12 -14.74 9.52
CA TYR A 156 2.05 -13.91 8.95
C TYR A 156 1.94 -13.98 7.42
N ALA A 157 3.04 -14.19 6.70
CA ALA A 157 3.00 -14.41 5.24
C ALA A 157 2.86 -15.89 4.85
N ALA A 158 2.79 -16.79 5.84
CA ALA A 158 2.69 -18.24 5.62
C ALA A 158 3.80 -18.81 4.71
N LEU A 159 4.99 -18.19 4.73
CA LEU A 159 6.14 -18.67 3.99
C LEU A 159 6.77 -19.90 4.67
N ASN A 160 7.46 -20.71 3.87
CA ASN A 160 8.24 -21.83 4.39
C ASN A 160 9.66 -21.35 4.73
N PRO A 161 10.23 -21.76 5.88
CA PRO A 161 11.62 -21.42 6.21
C PRO A 161 12.60 -22.11 5.26
N PHE A 162 13.62 -21.38 4.83
CA PHE A 162 14.70 -21.93 4.00
C PHE A 162 15.52 -22.96 4.78
N GLY A 163 15.75 -24.13 4.17
CA GLY A 163 16.48 -25.23 4.81
C GLY A 163 15.64 -26.08 5.76
N GLY A 164 14.33 -25.81 5.88
CA GLY A 164 13.41 -26.53 6.75
C GLY A 164 13.70 -26.34 8.24
N LEU A 165 13.33 -27.33 9.06
CA LEU A 165 13.51 -27.30 10.53
C LEU A 165 14.91 -27.74 10.97
N ARG A 166 15.91 -27.72 10.07
CA ARG A 166 17.31 -28.06 10.40
C ARG A 166 17.81 -27.13 11.50
N THR A 167 18.35 -27.70 12.58
CA THR A 167 18.77 -26.97 13.79
C THR A 167 20.15 -26.33 13.69
N ASP A 168 20.92 -26.61 12.63
CA ASP A 168 22.32 -26.21 12.50
C ASP A 168 22.54 -24.91 11.71
N SER A 169 21.49 -24.29 11.15
CA SER A 169 21.56 -23.04 10.39
C SER A 169 20.90 -21.87 11.13
N ILE A 170 21.07 -20.64 10.65
CA ILE A 170 20.23 -19.52 11.09
C ILE A 170 18.80 -19.60 10.53
N PRO A 171 17.79 -19.03 11.21
CA PRO A 171 16.44 -18.84 10.67
C PRO A 171 16.47 -17.93 9.43
N ARG A 172 15.85 -18.38 8.33
CA ARG A 172 15.77 -17.63 7.06
C ARG A 172 14.45 -17.90 6.37
N ALA A 173 13.90 -16.89 5.73
CA ALA A 173 12.69 -17.00 4.90
C ALA A 173 12.80 -16.05 3.70
N GLY A 174 12.08 -16.37 2.62
CA GLY A 174 12.11 -15.53 1.43
C GLY A 174 11.16 -16.00 0.34
N PHE A 175 11.01 -15.17 -0.67
CA PHE A 175 10.06 -15.35 -1.76
C PHE A 175 10.56 -14.70 -3.06
N PRO A 176 10.08 -15.13 -4.24
CA PRO A 176 10.49 -14.54 -5.52
C PRO A 176 10.10 -13.06 -5.63
N VAL A 177 10.91 -12.24 -6.31
CA VAL A 177 10.65 -10.79 -6.51
C VAL A 177 9.25 -10.51 -7.07
N VAL A 178 8.75 -11.37 -7.96
CA VAL A 178 7.40 -11.26 -8.55
C VAL A 178 6.28 -11.33 -7.52
N ASN A 179 6.51 -11.96 -6.36
CA ASN A 179 5.51 -12.15 -5.30
C ASN A 179 5.59 -11.07 -4.21
N LEU A 180 6.41 -10.02 -4.38
CA LEU A 180 6.60 -8.99 -3.35
C LEU A 180 5.28 -8.38 -2.90
N ARG A 181 4.43 -7.95 -3.83
CA ARG A 181 3.13 -7.36 -3.51
C ARG A 181 2.23 -8.31 -2.77
N GLN A 182 1.99 -9.49 -3.34
CA GLN A 182 1.14 -10.49 -2.72
C GLN A 182 1.62 -10.78 -1.29
N THR A 183 2.92 -10.89 -1.07
CA THR A 183 3.48 -11.11 0.26
C THR A 183 3.24 -9.94 1.20
N LEU A 184 3.42 -8.69 0.74
CA LEU A 184 3.09 -7.49 1.52
C LEU A 184 1.60 -7.40 1.84
N ASP A 185 0.74 -7.79 0.90
CA ASP A 185 -0.70 -7.82 1.07
C ASP A 185 -1.13 -8.92 2.04
N ASP A 186 -0.55 -10.12 1.96
CA ASP A 186 -0.79 -11.24 2.88
C ASP A 186 -0.37 -10.90 4.31
N LEU A 187 0.76 -10.22 4.47
CA LEU A 187 1.21 -9.68 5.76
C LEU A 187 0.23 -8.65 6.32
N THR A 188 -0.32 -7.81 5.43
CA THR A 188 -1.27 -6.76 5.80
C THR A 188 -2.66 -7.34 6.13
N HIS A 189 -3.11 -8.37 5.42
CA HIS A 189 -4.43 -8.99 5.56
C HIS A 189 -4.50 -10.04 6.69
N ASN A 190 -3.46 -10.85 6.90
CA ASN A 190 -3.43 -11.81 8.02
C ASN A 190 -3.09 -11.14 9.36
N GLY A 191 -2.72 -9.87 9.33
CA GLY A 191 -2.31 -9.04 10.47
C GLY A 191 -3.44 -8.43 11.31
N TYR A 192 -4.72 -8.71 11.01
CA TYR A 192 -5.90 -8.08 11.65
C TYR A 192 -6.11 -8.36 13.15
N SER A 193 -5.08 -8.75 13.90
CA SER A 193 -5.11 -8.78 15.36
C SER A 193 -3.79 -8.29 15.95
N VAL A 194 -3.83 -7.05 16.45
CA VAL A 194 -2.99 -6.44 17.51
C VAL A 194 -1.47 -6.33 17.26
N VAL A 195 -0.88 -7.20 16.45
CA VAL A 195 0.57 -7.28 16.19
C VAL A 195 0.96 -6.53 14.93
N SER A 196 0.19 -6.64 13.83
CA SER A 196 0.57 -6.03 12.54
C SER A 196 0.30 -4.52 12.44
N ALA A 197 -0.55 -3.95 13.30
CA ALA A 197 -0.77 -2.49 13.30
C ALA A 197 0.53 -1.72 13.61
N ALA A 198 1.47 -2.35 14.31
CA ALA A 198 2.74 -1.74 14.73
C ALA A 198 3.97 -2.18 13.92
N ILE A 199 3.81 -3.04 12.92
CA ILE A 199 4.93 -3.59 12.14
C ILE A 199 5.02 -2.86 10.80
N GLN A 200 6.19 -2.28 10.54
CA GLN A 200 6.55 -1.63 9.28
C GLN A 200 7.57 -2.49 8.53
N TRP A 201 7.68 -2.28 7.22
CA TRP A 201 8.58 -3.01 6.34
C TRP A 201 9.62 -2.07 5.76
N CYS A 202 10.88 -2.50 5.77
CA CYS A 202 12.01 -1.85 5.10
C CYS A 202 12.45 -2.74 3.94
N ILE A 203 12.29 -2.24 2.71
CA ILE A 203 12.67 -2.99 1.51
C ILE A 203 14.02 -2.48 1.04
N VAL A 204 14.95 -3.43 0.87
CA VAL A 204 16.31 -3.18 0.41
C VAL A 204 16.47 -3.79 -0.97
N GLU A 205 16.72 -2.94 -1.95
CA GLU A 205 16.96 -3.34 -3.34
C GLU A 205 18.46 -3.50 -3.59
N GLU A 206 18.77 -4.35 -4.58
CA GLU A 206 20.12 -4.60 -5.06
C GLU A 206 20.33 -3.80 -6.35
N VAL A 207 21.39 -2.99 -6.41
CA VAL A 207 21.77 -2.30 -7.65
C VAL A 207 22.24 -3.35 -8.64
N GLN A 208 21.52 -3.50 -9.76
CA GLN A 208 21.96 -4.34 -10.88
C GLN A 208 23.18 -3.70 -11.54
N GLY A 209 24.38 -4.18 -11.17
CA GLY A 209 25.62 -3.87 -11.87
C GLY A 209 25.76 -4.71 -13.15
N PRO A 210 26.66 -4.33 -14.08
CA PRO A 210 26.95 -5.13 -15.26
C PRO A 210 27.38 -6.55 -14.84
N ALA A 211 26.87 -7.56 -15.54
CA ALA A 211 27.00 -8.99 -15.21
C ALA A 211 28.45 -9.53 -15.14
N GLN A 212 29.46 -8.70 -15.43
CA GLN A 212 30.87 -9.09 -15.57
C GLN A 212 31.78 -8.68 -14.39
N ALA A 213 31.30 -7.99 -13.36
CA ALA A 213 32.14 -7.60 -12.22
C ALA A 213 31.89 -8.49 -10.98
N GLN A 214 32.94 -9.19 -10.51
CA GLN A 214 33.02 -9.85 -9.20
C GLN A 214 33.02 -8.84 -8.01
N SER A 215 32.39 -7.66 -8.17
CA SER A 215 32.26 -6.70 -7.08
C SER A 215 31.03 -7.04 -6.24
N THR A 216 31.14 -6.82 -4.92
CA THR A 216 30.01 -6.90 -4.00
C THR A 216 28.91 -5.98 -4.50
N LYS A 217 27.74 -6.55 -4.82
CA LYS A 217 26.62 -5.77 -5.35
C LYS A 217 26.16 -4.77 -4.30
N ARG A 218 26.09 -3.48 -4.66
CA ARG A 218 25.65 -2.43 -3.75
C ARG A 218 24.15 -2.56 -3.47
N ARG A 219 23.74 -2.30 -2.24
CA ARG A 219 22.35 -2.34 -1.79
C ARG A 219 21.92 -0.99 -1.22
N PHE A 220 20.64 -0.67 -1.36
CA PHE A 220 20.07 0.56 -0.82
C PHE A 220 18.63 0.33 -0.37
N VAL A 221 18.17 1.12 0.59
CA VAL A 221 16.76 1.11 1.01
C VAL A 221 15.94 1.76 -0.10
N SER A 222 15.09 0.98 -0.74
CA SER A 222 14.24 1.43 -1.85
C SER A 222 12.93 2.04 -1.37
N GLY A 223 12.49 1.72 -0.16
CA GLY A 223 11.33 2.34 0.46
C GLY A 223 10.83 1.61 1.70
N HIS A 224 9.87 2.24 2.36
CA HIS A 224 9.15 1.71 3.51
C HIS A 224 7.70 1.43 3.14
N ALA A 225 7.12 0.40 3.73
CA ALA A 225 5.71 0.09 3.56
C ALA A 225 5.04 -0.26 4.89
N HIS A 226 3.73 -0.03 4.98
CA HIS A 226 2.86 -0.48 6.07
C HIS A 226 1.40 -0.51 5.57
N PRO A 227 0.43 -1.04 6.33
CA PRO A 227 -0.96 -1.20 5.87
C PRO A 227 -1.66 0.07 5.33
N GLY A 228 -1.20 1.25 5.73
CA GLY A 228 -1.71 2.54 5.25
C GLY A 228 -0.78 3.26 4.27
N ASN A 229 0.32 2.65 3.84
CA ASN A 229 1.30 3.22 2.93
C ASN A 229 1.94 2.11 2.07
N PRO A 230 1.44 1.90 0.85
CA PRO A 230 1.92 0.82 0.00
C PRO A 230 3.34 1.10 -0.52
N TYR A 231 4.06 0.03 -0.86
CA TYR A 231 5.35 0.13 -1.53
C TYR A 231 5.19 0.53 -3.00
N VAL A 232 5.96 1.54 -3.45
CA VAL A 232 5.78 2.17 -4.76
C VAL A 232 7.00 2.16 -5.68
N TYR A 233 8.13 1.59 -5.26
CA TYR A 233 9.33 1.58 -6.10
C TYR A 233 9.15 0.68 -7.33
N GLY A 234 9.57 1.16 -8.50
CA GLY A 234 9.53 0.43 -9.76
C GLY A 234 8.18 0.47 -10.49
N LEU A 235 7.22 1.26 -10.02
CA LEU A 235 5.88 1.33 -10.60
C LEU A 235 5.78 2.16 -11.87
N VAL A 236 6.73 3.07 -12.14
CA VAL A 236 6.71 3.84 -13.41
C VAL A 236 6.63 2.92 -14.63
N GLY A 237 7.27 1.75 -14.57
CA GLY A 237 7.35 0.80 -15.68
C GLY A 237 6.15 -0.12 -15.84
N VAL A 238 5.23 -0.15 -14.87
CA VAL A 238 4.13 -1.12 -14.78
C VAL A 238 2.92 -0.67 -15.60
N ASP A 239 2.31 -1.60 -16.34
CA ASP A 239 1.17 -1.38 -17.26
C ASP A 239 -0.21 -1.73 -16.70
N HIS A 240 -0.35 -1.78 -15.38
CA HIS A 240 -1.64 -1.95 -14.74
C HIS A 240 -1.84 -0.93 -13.63
N ASP A 241 -3.12 -0.66 -13.39
CA ASP A 241 -3.55 0.09 -12.22
C ASP A 241 -3.40 -0.73 -10.95
N LEU A 242 -3.07 -0.03 -9.88
CA LEU A 242 -2.89 -0.58 -8.56
C LEU A 242 -3.75 0.19 -7.59
N ASP A 243 -4.62 -0.53 -6.89
CA ASP A 243 -5.41 0.04 -5.81
C ASP A 243 -4.52 0.27 -4.59
N PHE A 244 -4.58 1.49 -4.07
CA PHE A 244 -3.84 1.85 -2.86
C PHE A 244 -4.81 1.81 -1.68
N PRO A 245 -4.41 1.23 -0.54
CA PRO A 245 -5.22 1.29 0.66
C PRO A 245 -5.39 2.76 1.10
N GLU A 246 -6.48 3.04 1.81
CA GLU A 246 -6.67 4.34 2.43
C GLU A 246 -5.54 4.63 3.44
N PRO A 247 -5.03 5.87 3.47
CA PRO A 247 -3.96 6.22 4.38
C PRO A 247 -4.46 6.13 5.83
N MET A 248 -3.71 5.41 6.67
CA MET A 248 -4.03 5.26 8.09
C MET A 248 -3.26 6.29 8.92
N PRO A 249 -3.94 7.17 9.67
CA PRO A 249 -3.26 8.14 10.52
C PRO A 249 -2.58 7.47 11.72
N VAL A 250 -1.59 8.18 12.27
CA VAL A 250 -1.12 7.96 13.64
C VAL A 250 -2.01 8.76 14.58
N VAL A 251 -2.51 8.12 15.63
CA VAL A 251 -3.47 8.71 16.57
C VAL A 251 -2.79 8.99 17.90
N GLY A 252 -2.90 10.21 18.39
CA GLY A 252 -2.51 10.62 19.74
C GLY A 252 -3.74 10.99 20.56
N ILE A 253 -3.83 10.47 21.79
CA ILE A 253 -4.92 10.83 22.72
C ILE A 253 -4.33 11.56 23.92
N SER A 254 -4.98 12.66 24.30
CA SER A 254 -4.63 13.42 25.49
C SER A 254 -5.88 13.86 26.25
N HIS A 255 -5.67 14.23 27.50
CA HIS A 255 -6.70 14.85 28.35
C HIS A 255 -6.35 16.31 28.61
N SER A 256 -7.35 17.20 28.45
CA SER A 256 -7.29 18.64 28.71
C SER A 256 -8.33 19.03 29.78
N SER A 257 -8.33 20.28 30.24
CA SER A 257 -9.35 20.78 31.18
C SER A 257 -10.75 20.84 30.58
N ARG A 258 -10.88 20.74 29.25
CA ARG A 258 -12.15 20.81 28.51
C ARG A 258 -12.69 19.43 28.14
N GLY A 259 -11.97 18.36 28.46
CA GLY A 259 -12.30 16.98 28.12
C GLY A 259 -11.15 16.27 27.41
N TYR A 260 -11.48 15.25 26.62
CA TYR A 260 -10.49 14.50 25.85
C TYR A 260 -10.20 15.20 24.52
N CYS A 261 -8.97 15.00 24.05
CA CYS A 261 -8.50 15.46 22.75
C CYS A 261 -7.92 14.28 21.95
N ILE A 262 -8.30 14.19 20.68
CA ILE A 262 -7.76 13.22 19.72
C ILE A 262 -7.05 13.97 18.60
N ASN A 263 -5.79 13.61 18.38
CA ASN A 263 -4.95 14.14 17.32
C ASN A 263 -4.70 13.03 16.29
N MET A 264 -4.96 13.29 15.01
CA MET A 264 -4.73 12.33 13.93
C MET A 264 -3.70 12.92 12.95
N VAL A 265 -2.62 12.20 12.67
CA VAL A 265 -1.53 12.66 11.80
C VAL A 265 -1.41 11.74 10.60
N LEU A 266 -1.56 12.28 9.39
CA LEU A 266 -1.41 11.57 8.12
C LEU A 266 -0.04 11.87 7.52
N GLU A 267 0.81 10.85 7.45
CA GLU A 267 2.18 10.96 6.94
C GLU A 267 2.22 11.31 5.45
N ILE A 268 1.47 10.59 4.61
CA ILE A 268 1.50 10.76 3.15
C ILE A 268 1.03 12.16 2.75
N MET A 269 -0.04 12.66 3.40
CA MET A 269 -0.61 13.97 3.09
C MET A 269 0.13 15.12 3.78
N LYS A 270 1.05 14.82 4.70
CA LYS A 270 1.70 15.80 5.61
C LYS A 270 0.67 16.69 6.30
N THR A 271 -0.42 16.10 6.79
CA THR A 271 -1.52 16.80 7.47
C THR A 271 -1.77 16.25 8.86
N TYR A 272 -2.37 17.07 9.72
CA TYR A 272 -2.92 16.63 10.99
C TYR A 272 -4.27 17.28 11.27
N SER A 273 -5.10 16.60 12.04
CA SER A 273 -6.34 17.13 12.62
C SER A 273 -6.32 16.95 14.14
N SER A 274 -6.88 17.92 14.86
CA SER A 274 -6.95 17.92 16.31
C SER A 274 -8.37 18.24 16.75
N GLU A 275 -9.03 17.29 17.40
CA GLU A 275 -10.37 17.50 17.93
C GLU A 275 -10.30 17.56 19.46
N ASP A 276 -10.76 18.67 20.04
CA ASP A 276 -10.80 18.93 21.48
C ASP A 276 -12.26 18.94 21.98
N CYS A 277 -12.45 18.96 23.30
CA CYS A 277 -13.75 18.95 23.97
C CYS A 277 -14.57 17.66 23.72
N LEU A 278 -13.89 16.52 23.56
CA LEU A 278 -14.56 15.24 23.37
C LEU A 278 -14.90 14.58 24.71
N THR A 279 -16.06 13.95 24.76
CA THR A 279 -16.39 13.01 25.84
C THR A 279 -15.64 11.69 25.65
N GLU A 280 -15.48 10.91 26.71
CA GLU A 280 -14.85 9.58 26.63
C GLU A 280 -15.51 8.70 25.56
N TYR A 281 -16.84 8.70 25.52
CA TYR A 281 -17.62 7.95 24.54
C TYR A 281 -17.36 8.41 23.10
N ALA A 282 -17.21 9.72 22.86
CA ALA A 282 -16.91 10.26 21.53
C ALA A 282 -15.51 9.81 21.03
N VAL A 283 -14.52 9.78 21.92
CA VAL A 283 -13.17 9.26 21.59
C VAL A 283 -13.23 7.77 21.24
N VAL A 284 -13.89 6.96 22.07
CA VAL A 284 -14.06 5.52 21.81
C VAL A 284 -14.79 5.28 20.49
N THR A 285 -15.82 6.07 20.20
CA THR A 285 -16.53 6.01 18.92
C THR A 285 -15.57 6.24 17.76
N LYS A 286 -14.74 7.29 17.82
CA LYS A 286 -13.75 7.61 16.77
C LYS A 286 -12.68 6.52 16.62
N LEU A 287 -12.21 5.93 17.71
CA LEU A 287 -11.24 4.81 17.66
C LEU A 287 -11.80 3.53 17.03
N ARG A 288 -13.13 3.35 17.08
CA ARG A 288 -13.81 2.22 16.43
C ARG A 288 -14.11 2.49 14.96
N THR A 289 -14.37 3.74 14.58
CA THR A 289 -14.68 4.12 13.19
C THR A 289 -13.45 4.40 12.34
N CYS A 290 -12.36 4.88 12.95
CA CYS A 290 -11.12 5.22 12.26
C CYS A 290 -10.18 4.01 12.22
N ARG A 291 -9.66 3.69 11.03
CA ARG A 291 -8.50 2.81 10.89
C ARG A 291 -7.26 3.65 11.13
N TYR A 292 -6.38 3.21 12.01
CA TYR A 292 -5.14 3.93 12.31
C TYR A 292 -3.96 2.98 12.37
N HIS A 293 -2.76 3.53 12.21
CA HIS A 293 -1.51 2.78 12.24
C HIS A 293 -1.02 2.60 13.67
N HIS A 294 -0.66 3.69 14.36
CA HIS A 294 -0.18 3.65 15.76
C HIS A 294 -1.07 4.48 16.68
N LEU A 295 -1.15 4.03 17.94
CA LEU A 295 -1.83 4.75 19.02
C LEU A 295 -0.80 5.20 20.06
N PHE A 296 -0.75 6.51 20.30
CA PHE A 296 0.05 7.14 21.34
C PHE A 296 -0.85 7.71 22.43
N LEU A 297 -0.56 7.39 23.68
CA LEU A 297 -1.27 7.92 24.84
C LEU A 297 -0.39 8.95 25.55
N HIS A 298 -0.91 10.15 25.74
CA HIS A 298 -0.21 11.20 26.46
C HIS A 298 -0.33 10.99 27.97
N THR A 299 0.73 11.24 28.73
CA THR A 299 0.74 11.02 30.19
C THR A 299 -0.29 11.84 30.96
N SER A 300 -0.89 12.88 30.36
CA SER A 300 -2.05 13.57 30.95
C SER A 300 -3.27 12.68 31.18
N LEU A 301 -3.37 11.52 30.51
CA LEU A 301 -4.40 10.51 30.77
C LEU A 301 -4.16 9.73 32.08
N SER A 302 -2.89 9.60 32.49
CA SER A 302 -2.49 8.86 33.70
C SER A 302 -2.54 9.72 34.97
N ARG A 303 -2.60 11.05 34.81
CA ARG A 303 -2.60 12.02 35.91
C ARG A 303 -4.03 12.47 36.19
N ASN A 304 -4.45 12.40 37.45
CA ASN A 304 -5.70 13.04 37.87
C ASN A 304 -5.53 14.58 37.97
N SER A 305 -6.62 15.30 38.17
CA SER A 305 -6.65 16.77 38.35
C SER A 305 -5.80 17.29 39.52
N HIS A 306 -5.27 16.39 40.37
CA HIS A 306 -4.40 16.69 41.51
C HIS A 306 -2.96 16.17 41.33
N GLY A 307 -2.58 15.69 40.14
CA GLY A 307 -1.19 15.32 39.80
C GLY A 307 -0.69 13.98 40.35
N THR A 308 -1.53 13.16 40.98
CA THR A 308 -1.17 11.79 41.40
C THR A 308 -1.44 10.79 40.28
N SER A 309 -0.50 9.88 40.02
CA SER A 309 -0.64 8.85 38.99
C SER A 309 -1.61 7.76 39.47
N ILE A 310 -2.75 7.60 38.81
CA ILE A 310 -3.63 6.45 39.07
C ILE A 310 -3.26 5.36 38.05
N ARG A 311 -2.39 4.44 38.47
CA ARG A 311 -2.05 3.26 37.68
C ARG A 311 -3.32 2.41 37.49
N GLY A 312 -3.82 2.31 36.27
CA GLY A 312 -4.93 1.41 35.92
C GLY A 312 -6.34 2.01 35.85
N LYS A 313 -6.52 3.34 35.89
CA LYS A 313 -7.79 3.99 35.54
C LYS A 313 -7.55 5.30 34.76
N PHE A 314 -7.83 5.29 33.46
CA PHE A 314 -8.06 6.51 32.67
C PHE A 314 -9.38 6.35 31.92
N GLY A 315 -10.17 7.42 31.81
CA GLY A 315 -11.59 7.32 31.45
C GLY A 315 -12.52 7.57 32.64
N GLU A 316 -13.58 8.34 32.44
CA GLU A 316 -14.69 8.54 33.40
C GLU A 316 -15.59 7.29 33.37
N GLY A 317 -15.11 6.19 33.97
CA GLY A 317 -15.78 4.88 33.93
C GLY A 317 -14.96 3.77 33.24
N GLY A 318 -13.77 4.10 32.73
CA GLY A 318 -12.80 3.12 32.20
C GLY A 318 -13.12 2.54 30.82
N LEU A 319 -14.04 3.15 30.07
CA LEU A 319 -14.40 2.74 28.71
C LEU A 319 -13.22 2.90 27.74
N LEU A 320 -12.54 4.05 27.81
CA LEU A 320 -11.36 4.33 27.00
C LEU A 320 -10.21 3.40 27.34
N LEU A 321 -9.96 3.16 28.63
CA LEU A 321 -8.97 2.17 29.06
C LEU A 321 -9.32 0.77 28.56
N GLY A 322 -10.59 0.37 28.62
CA GLY A 322 -11.06 -0.91 28.08
C GLY A 322 -10.80 -1.03 26.58
N GLU A 323 -11.08 0.02 25.81
CA GLU A 323 -10.83 0.09 24.37
C GLU A 323 -9.34 0.11 24.01
N CYS A 324 -8.50 0.79 24.81
CA CYS A 324 -7.06 0.84 24.59
C CYS A 324 -6.36 -0.47 25.02
N ARG A 325 -6.83 -1.17 26.05
CA ARG A 325 -6.22 -2.43 26.53
C ARG A 325 -6.25 -3.56 25.51
N SER A 326 -7.24 -3.57 24.61
CA SER A 326 -7.30 -4.55 23.52
C SER A 326 -6.36 -4.22 22.37
N ARG A 327 -5.62 -3.10 22.44
CA ARG A 327 -4.80 -2.56 21.36
C ARG A 327 -3.39 -2.25 21.88
N HIS A 328 -2.41 -2.24 20.97
CA HIS A 328 -1.07 -1.80 21.32
C HIS A 328 -1.00 -0.27 21.33
N PHE A 329 -0.43 0.30 22.38
CA PHE A 329 -0.21 1.74 22.49
C PHE A 329 1.12 2.05 23.18
N GLU A 330 1.70 3.21 22.86
CA GLU A 330 2.92 3.71 23.47
C GLU A 330 2.65 5.01 24.23
N TRP A 331 3.29 5.19 25.39
CA TRP A 331 3.18 6.43 26.16
C TRP A 331 4.16 7.48 25.65
N PHE A 332 3.75 8.75 25.70
CA PHE A 332 4.64 9.88 25.46
C PHE A 332 4.33 11.05 26.39
N ASP A 333 5.34 11.89 26.59
CA ASP A 333 5.32 13.06 27.46
C ASP A 333 5.51 14.35 26.65
N GLY A 334 5.24 15.50 27.27
CA GLY A 334 5.49 16.82 26.70
C GLY A 334 4.21 17.53 26.26
N ASN A 335 4.26 18.14 25.08
CA ASN A 335 3.11 18.78 24.45
C ASN A 335 2.37 17.75 23.55
N PRO A 336 1.05 17.58 23.71
CA PRO A 336 0.27 16.57 22.99
C PRO A 336 0.30 16.61 21.46
N ILE A 337 0.70 17.73 20.86
CA ILE A 337 0.74 17.91 19.40
C ILE A 337 2.19 17.87 18.90
N SER A 338 3.08 18.72 19.44
CA SER A 338 4.45 18.80 18.92
C SER A 338 5.25 17.53 19.19
N ASP A 339 5.11 16.92 20.38
CA ASP A 339 5.83 15.69 20.70
C ASP A 339 5.22 14.48 19.98
N LEU A 340 3.93 14.52 19.66
CA LEU A 340 3.33 13.54 18.75
C LEU A 340 3.96 13.62 17.36
N PHE A 341 4.25 14.82 16.84
CA PHE A 341 4.96 14.96 15.55
C PHE A 341 6.38 14.39 15.62
N VAL A 342 7.08 14.56 16.74
CA VAL A 342 8.40 13.93 16.93
C VAL A 342 8.27 12.41 16.86
N LYS A 343 7.27 11.82 17.54
CA LYS A 343 7.01 10.37 17.47
C LYS A 343 6.65 9.89 16.08
N VAL A 344 5.84 10.64 15.33
CA VAL A 344 5.52 10.33 13.93
C VAL A 344 6.77 10.39 13.05
N LYS A 345 7.63 11.39 13.25
CA LYS A 345 8.90 11.53 12.51
C LYS A 345 9.87 10.39 12.81
N GLU A 346 10.04 10.04 14.08
CA GLU A 346 10.83 8.88 14.51
C GLU A 346 10.30 7.59 13.91
N LEU A 347 8.98 7.40 13.95
CA LEU A 347 8.30 6.21 13.46
C LEU A 347 8.50 6.00 11.95
N TYR A 348 8.46 7.07 11.15
CA TYR A 348 8.56 7.00 9.70
C TYR A 348 9.93 7.38 9.14
N GLY A 349 10.92 7.69 10.00
CA GLY A 349 12.24 8.15 9.59
C GLY A 349 12.21 9.46 8.81
N LEU A 350 11.28 10.36 9.12
CA LEU A 350 11.14 11.65 8.45
C LEU A 350 12.16 12.66 8.98
N ASP A 351 12.55 13.60 8.12
CA ASP A 351 13.42 14.71 8.53
C ASP A 351 12.73 15.59 9.60
N HIS A 352 13.54 16.16 10.50
CA HIS A 352 13.09 17.05 11.54
C HIS A 352 12.44 18.33 10.98
N ASP A 353 12.81 18.75 9.77
CA ASP A 353 12.25 19.92 9.09
C ASP A 353 10.87 19.69 8.46
N VAL A 354 10.39 18.44 8.42
CA VAL A 354 9.06 18.14 7.85
C VAL A 354 7.97 18.77 8.71
N MET A 355 7.11 19.58 8.08
CA MET A 355 5.98 20.24 8.75
C MET A 355 4.66 19.56 8.40
N PHE A 356 3.79 19.41 9.40
CA PHE A 356 2.43 18.92 9.22
C PHE A 356 1.44 20.08 9.20
N ARG A 357 0.61 20.14 8.16
CA ARG A 357 -0.41 21.18 7.98
C ARG A 357 -1.68 20.85 8.75
N ASN A 358 -2.27 21.84 9.40
CA ASN A 358 -3.51 21.68 10.15
C ASN A 358 -4.73 21.62 9.21
N VAL A 359 -5.55 20.58 9.34
CA VAL A 359 -6.82 20.37 8.62
C VAL A 359 -8.01 20.27 9.59
N THR A 360 -7.83 20.75 10.81
CA THR A 360 -8.88 20.72 11.84
C THR A 360 -10.08 21.55 11.43
N VAL A 361 -11.25 20.91 11.41
CA VAL A 361 -12.54 21.59 11.25
C VAL A 361 -12.97 22.13 12.61
N SER A 362 -13.22 23.44 12.70
CA SER A 362 -13.67 24.07 13.94
C SER A 362 -14.99 23.45 14.43
N SER A 363 -15.10 23.23 15.73
CA SER A 363 -16.27 22.58 16.35
C SER A 363 -17.46 23.52 16.57
N GLY A 364 -17.29 24.83 16.38
CA GLY A 364 -18.36 25.83 16.51
C GLY A 364 -19.25 25.88 15.27
N ASN A 365 -20.57 26.07 15.47
CA ASN A 365 -21.56 26.25 14.40
C ASN A 365 -21.72 25.05 13.46
N ARG A 366 -21.80 23.83 14.00
CA ARG A 366 -22.10 22.58 13.26
C ARG A 366 -23.06 21.67 14.01
N ALA A 367 -23.65 20.70 13.30
CA ALA A 367 -24.45 19.65 13.95
C ALA A 367 -23.57 18.75 14.84
N GLN A 368 -24.17 18.12 15.85
CA GLN A 368 -23.44 17.17 16.68
C GLN A 368 -23.17 15.86 15.89
N PRO A 369 -21.96 15.28 16.00
CA PRO A 369 -21.68 13.95 15.47
C PRO A 369 -22.66 12.89 15.97
N LEU A 370 -22.92 11.88 15.15
CA LEU A 370 -23.77 10.76 15.52
C LEU A 370 -23.09 9.90 16.60
N THR A 371 -23.89 9.34 17.52
CA THR A 371 -23.40 8.41 18.54
C THR A 371 -23.05 7.06 17.92
N LEU A 372 -22.09 6.30 18.49
CA LEU A 372 -21.75 4.96 17.99
C LEU A 372 -22.97 4.03 17.85
N GLY A 373 -23.84 4.02 18.87
CA GLY A 373 -25.10 3.26 18.86
C GLY A 373 -25.99 3.66 17.68
N THR A 374 -26.15 4.95 17.41
CA THR A 374 -26.90 5.42 16.25
C THR A 374 -26.22 5.01 14.94
N CYS A 375 -24.91 5.24 14.79
CA CYS A 375 -24.16 4.93 13.58
C CYS A 375 -24.20 3.44 13.19
N THR A 376 -24.18 2.56 14.19
CA THR A 376 -24.30 1.11 13.99
C THR A 376 -25.74 0.72 13.64
N GLN A 377 -26.74 1.22 14.38
CA GLN A 377 -28.15 0.91 14.15
C GLN A 377 -28.68 1.35 12.78
N ILE A 378 -28.18 2.48 12.26
CA ILE A 378 -28.58 2.96 10.92
C ILE A 378 -27.68 2.39 9.82
N GLY A 379 -26.67 1.57 10.13
CA GLY A 379 -25.78 0.98 9.13
C GLY A 379 -24.87 1.99 8.40
N VAL A 380 -24.49 3.10 9.05
CA VAL A 380 -23.37 3.94 8.57
C VAL A 380 -22.03 3.24 8.87
N ILE A 381 -21.97 2.52 10.00
CA ILE A 381 -20.88 1.62 10.34
C ILE A 381 -21.33 0.20 10.00
N PRO A 382 -20.61 -0.52 9.12
CA PRO A 382 -20.94 -1.90 8.77
C PRO A 382 -21.00 -2.76 10.03
N THR A 383 -22.15 -3.37 10.27
CA THR A 383 -22.41 -4.23 11.43
C THR A 383 -23.19 -5.44 10.95
N ASP A 384 -22.78 -6.64 11.36
CA ASP A 384 -23.42 -7.87 10.91
C ASP A 384 -24.92 -7.88 11.21
N GLY A 385 -25.72 -8.16 10.18
CA GLY A 385 -27.18 -8.19 10.27
C GLY A 385 -27.89 -6.83 10.16
N ILE A 386 -27.15 -5.72 10.03
CA ILE A 386 -27.73 -4.37 9.84
C ILE A 386 -27.53 -3.91 8.39
N PRO A 387 -28.60 -3.55 7.65
CA PRO A 387 -28.50 -2.99 6.30
C PRO A 387 -27.69 -1.69 6.26
N SER A 388 -26.90 -1.49 5.20
CA SER A 388 -26.08 -0.29 5.03
C SER A 388 -26.92 0.90 4.55
N LEU A 389 -26.94 2.00 5.31
CA LEU A 389 -27.56 3.25 4.85
C LEU A 389 -26.86 3.82 3.61
N LEU A 390 -25.55 3.60 3.49
CA LEU A 390 -24.77 4.13 2.37
C LEU A 390 -25.18 3.51 1.04
N GLU A 391 -25.62 2.24 1.05
CA GLU A 391 -26.15 1.54 -0.13
C GLU A 391 -27.52 2.08 -0.56
N VAL A 392 -28.26 2.73 0.34
CA VAL A 392 -29.56 3.35 0.06
C VAL A 392 -29.41 4.82 -0.36
N LEU A 393 -28.34 5.49 0.08
CA LEU A 393 -28.13 6.92 -0.20
C LEU A 393 -27.48 7.17 -1.56
N LEU A 394 -26.90 6.15 -2.20
CA LEU A 394 -26.11 6.28 -3.42
C LEU A 394 -26.50 5.18 -4.41
N LEU A 395 -26.31 5.48 -5.70
CA LEU A 395 -26.53 4.51 -6.77
C LEU A 395 -25.73 3.22 -6.51
N PRO A 396 -26.26 2.02 -6.83
CA PRO A 396 -25.60 0.74 -6.57
C PRO A 396 -24.21 0.57 -7.20
N HIS A 397 -23.93 1.30 -8.29
CA HIS A 397 -22.64 1.29 -8.99
C HIS A 397 -21.65 2.33 -8.45
N CYS A 398 -22.07 3.20 -7.53
CA CYS A 398 -21.19 4.14 -6.86
C CYS A 398 -20.39 3.39 -5.80
N THR A 399 -19.09 3.21 -6.00
CA THR A 399 -18.21 2.47 -5.08
C THR A 399 -16.95 3.27 -4.74
N GLY A 400 -16.27 2.91 -3.65
CA GLY A 400 -14.99 3.51 -3.27
C GLY A 400 -15.11 4.91 -2.64
N LEU A 401 -14.28 5.85 -3.10
CA LEU A 401 -14.08 7.17 -2.48
C LEU A 401 -15.37 8.00 -2.29
N PRO A 402 -16.34 8.01 -3.23
CA PRO A 402 -17.59 8.76 -3.02
C PRO A 402 -18.42 8.26 -1.83
N ILE A 403 -18.49 6.94 -1.61
CA ILE A 403 -19.15 6.34 -0.43
C ILE A 403 -18.45 6.82 0.83
N LEU A 404 -17.11 6.77 0.83
CA LEU A 404 -16.29 7.12 1.98
C LEU A 404 -16.47 8.59 2.37
N TYR A 405 -16.57 9.48 1.39
CA TYR A 405 -16.89 10.89 1.61
C TYR A 405 -18.26 11.08 2.26
N VAL A 406 -19.31 10.41 1.77
CA VAL A 406 -20.67 10.50 2.35
C VAL A 406 -20.70 9.93 3.76
N ARG A 407 -20.01 8.81 4.00
CA ARG A 407 -19.84 8.23 5.33
C ARG A 407 -19.17 9.22 6.27
N ASP A 408 -18.06 9.82 5.86
CA ASP A 408 -17.34 10.80 6.67
C ASP A 408 -18.19 12.05 6.95
N LEU A 409 -18.95 12.53 5.96
CA LEU A 409 -19.88 13.64 6.11
C LEU A 409 -20.96 13.37 7.18
N LEU A 410 -21.46 12.13 7.28
CA LEU A 410 -22.45 11.72 8.27
C LEU A 410 -21.84 11.54 9.67
N LEU A 411 -20.62 11.01 9.74
CA LEU A 411 -19.90 10.81 11.00
C LEU A 411 -19.35 12.11 11.58
N ASN A 412 -18.92 13.03 10.71
CA ASN A 412 -18.25 14.28 11.04
C ASN A 412 -18.91 15.45 10.29
N PRO A 413 -20.12 15.88 10.69
CA PRO A 413 -20.86 16.93 10.00
C PRO A 413 -20.06 18.25 9.95
N PRO A 414 -20.05 18.95 8.80
CA PRO A 414 -19.34 20.23 8.66
C PRO A 414 -20.15 21.38 9.27
N SER A 415 -19.59 22.60 9.25
CA SER A 415 -20.30 23.80 9.70
C SER A 415 -21.58 24.06 8.90
N TYR A 416 -22.54 24.75 9.50
CA TYR A 416 -23.82 25.06 8.85
C TYR A 416 -23.66 25.80 7.52
N GLU A 417 -22.65 26.67 7.41
CA GLU A 417 -22.34 27.37 6.16
C GLU A 417 -21.94 26.39 5.06
N ILE A 418 -21.04 25.45 5.37
CA ILE A 418 -20.54 24.45 4.42
C ILE A 418 -21.63 23.44 4.09
N ALA A 419 -22.40 23.00 5.08
CA ALA A 419 -23.57 22.15 4.87
C ALA A 419 -24.61 22.82 3.95
N SER A 420 -24.84 24.12 4.10
CA SER A 420 -25.71 24.90 3.20
C SER A 420 -25.17 24.96 1.78
N LYS A 421 -23.85 25.10 1.60
CA LYS A 421 -23.20 25.04 0.27
C LYS A 421 -23.37 23.66 -0.37
N ILE A 422 -23.15 22.58 0.38
CA ILE A 422 -23.39 21.19 -0.09
C ILE A 422 -24.86 21.02 -0.51
N GLN A 423 -25.81 21.48 0.30
CA GLN A 423 -27.23 21.40 -0.03
C GLN A 423 -27.58 22.21 -1.29
N ALA A 424 -27.03 23.43 -1.43
CA ALA A 424 -27.21 24.26 -2.62
C ALA A 424 -26.63 23.56 -3.87
N THR A 425 -25.48 22.92 -3.75
CA THR A 425 -24.89 22.11 -4.83
C THR A 425 -25.78 20.94 -5.23
N CYS A 426 -26.37 20.20 -4.28
CA CYS A 426 -27.33 19.14 -4.60
C CYS A 426 -28.55 19.67 -5.38
N LYS A 427 -29.08 20.84 -4.99
CA LYS A 427 -30.18 21.50 -5.72
C LYS A 427 -29.76 21.88 -7.14
N LEU A 428 -28.57 22.45 -7.31
CA LEU A 428 -28.04 22.77 -8.63
C LEU A 428 -27.90 21.52 -9.50
N LEU A 429 -27.29 20.44 -8.97
CA LEU A 429 -27.14 19.14 -9.65
C LEU A 429 -28.47 18.50 -10.06
N SER A 430 -29.55 18.70 -9.30
CA SER A 430 -30.90 18.22 -9.68
C SER A 430 -31.53 19.01 -10.83
N SER A 431 -31.04 20.23 -11.09
CA SER A 431 -31.55 21.13 -12.12
C SER A 431 -30.71 21.18 -13.39
N VAL A 432 -29.58 20.46 -13.44
CA VAL A 432 -28.68 20.45 -14.59
C VAL A 432 -29.36 19.77 -15.79
N THR A 433 -29.27 20.41 -16.95
CA THR A 433 -29.83 19.85 -18.20
C THR A 433 -28.76 19.38 -19.17
N CYS A 434 -27.51 19.79 -18.95
CA CYS A 434 -26.36 19.35 -19.74
C CYS A 434 -25.84 17.97 -19.32
N SER A 435 -25.10 17.33 -20.22
CA SER A 435 -24.40 16.08 -19.95
C SER A 435 -23.30 16.32 -18.92
N ILE A 436 -23.31 15.53 -17.84
CA ILE A 436 -22.27 15.56 -16.81
C ILE A 436 -21.13 14.61 -17.21
N PRO A 437 -19.86 15.01 -17.07
CA PRO A 437 -18.73 14.15 -17.39
C PRO A 437 -18.70 12.92 -16.47
N GLU A 438 -18.12 11.83 -16.95
CA GLU A 438 -17.83 10.69 -16.11
C GLU A 438 -16.62 11.00 -15.23
N PHE A 439 -16.86 11.14 -13.93
CA PHE A 439 -15.84 11.58 -12.98
C PHE A 439 -14.83 10.48 -12.63
N THR A 440 -13.56 10.74 -12.93
CA THR A 440 -12.42 9.88 -12.59
C THR A 440 -12.03 10.09 -11.13
N CYS A 441 -12.53 9.24 -10.23
CA CYS A 441 -12.21 9.33 -8.80
C CYS A 441 -10.88 8.64 -8.49
N VAL A 442 -9.86 9.43 -8.13
CA VAL A 442 -8.55 8.94 -7.70
C VAL A 442 -8.26 9.41 -6.29
N SER A 443 -7.66 8.54 -5.46
CA SER A 443 -7.26 8.88 -4.09
C SER A 443 -6.17 9.94 -4.09
N SER A 444 -6.37 11.05 -3.36
CA SER A 444 -5.37 12.11 -3.25
C SER A 444 -4.07 11.60 -2.62
N ALA A 445 -4.16 10.67 -1.66
CA ALA A 445 -2.98 10.07 -1.04
C ALA A 445 -2.17 9.22 -2.03
N LYS A 446 -2.84 8.50 -2.94
CA LYS A 446 -2.17 7.76 -4.02
C LYS A 446 -1.41 8.71 -4.94
N ILE A 447 -2.04 9.81 -5.36
CA ILE A 447 -1.40 10.82 -6.22
C ILE A 447 -0.17 11.42 -5.54
N VAL A 448 -0.29 11.85 -4.28
CA VAL A 448 0.84 12.43 -3.52
C VAL A 448 1.99 11.44 -3.44
N LYS A 449 1.71 10.19 -3.04
CA LYS A 449 2.74 9.16 -2.92
C LYS A 449 3.45 8.90 -4.26
N LEU A 450 2.69 8.73 -5.35
CA LEU A 450 3.27 8.44 -6.66
C LEU A 450 4.11 9.61 -7.20
N LEU A 451 3.65 10.86 -7.02
CA LEU A 451 4.37 12.04 -7.51
C LEU A 451 5.60 12.35 -6.66
N GLU A 452 5.53 12.23 -5.33
CA GLU A 452 6.68 12.45 -4.43
C GLU A 452 7.81 11.45 -4.70
N TRP A 453 7.46 10.19 -4.93
CA TRP A 453 8.43 9.13 -5.23
C TRP A 453 8.84 9.11 -6.71
N LYS A 454 8.19 9.92 -7.56
CA LYS A 454 8.37 9.92 -9.02
C LYS A 454 8.11 8.54 -9.62
N GLU A 455 7.17 7.81 -9.05
CA GLU A 455 6.83 6.44 -9.42
C GLU A 455 5.48 6.34 -10.16
N ALA A 456 4.96 7.47 -10.66
CA ALA A 456 3.75 7.50 -11.46
C ALA A 456 3.99 6.95 -12.87
N ASN A 457 3.21 5.92 -13.26
CA ASN A 457 3.22 5.38 -14.61
C ASN A 457 2.36 6.24 -15.56
N HIS A 458 2.38 5.90 -16.85
CA HIS A 458 1.64 6.63 -17.88
C HIS A 458 0.12 6.62 -17.64
N ILE A 459 -0.44 5.50 -17.15
CA ILE A 459 -1.88 5.34 -16.85
C ILE A 459 -2.30 6.30 -15.73
N GLU A 460 -1.53 6.35 -14.65
CA GLU A 460 -1.80 7.23 -13.50
C GLU A 460 -1.65 8.71 -13.87
N LEU A 461 -0.68 9.05 -14.73
CA LEU A 461 -0.54 10.41 -15.25
C LEU A 461 -1.72 10.80 -16.15
N CYS A 462 -2.22 9.89 -16.99
CA CYS A 462 -3.46 10.10 -17.74
C CYS A 462 -4.66 10.31 -16.82
N ARG A 463 -4.76 9.57 -15.72
CA ARG A 463 -5.85 9.76 -14.73
C ARG A 463 -5.77 11.09 -14.02
N ILE A 464 -4.57 11.52 -13.62
CA ILE A 464 -4.36 12.86 -13.07
C ILE A 464 -4.82 13.92 -14.08
N LYS A 465 -4.51 13.71 -15.38
CA LYS A 465 -5.00 14.59 -16.44
C LYS A 465 -6.53 14.59 -16.55
N ASN A 466 -7.18 13.42 -16.55
CA ASN A 466 -8.64 13.33 -16.59
C ASN A 466 -9.28 14.11 -15.44
N VAL A 467 -8.77 13.96 -14.21
CA VAL A 467 -9.25 14.69 -13.02
C VAL A 467 -9.18 16.22 -13.23
N VAL A 468 -8.06 16.75 -13.72
CA VAL A 468 -7.95 18.20 -13.94
C VAL A 468 -8.77 18.67 -15.15
N ASP A 469 -8.85 17.85 -16.21
CA ASP A 469 -9.61 18.16 -17.42
C ASP A 469 -11.12 18.14 -17.18
N GLU A 470 -11.62 17.28 -16.30
CA GLU A 470 -13.02 17.26 -15.86
C GLU A 470 -13.41 18.60 -15.21
N ILE A 471 -12.54 19.19 -14.38
CA ILE A 471 -12.77 20.50 -13.78
C ILE A 471 -12.72 21.61 -14.85
N LEU A 472 -11.77 21.54 -15.78
CA LEU A 472 -11.70 22.49 -16.90
C LEU A 472 -12.94 22.38 -17.80
N HIS A 473 -13.46 21.17 -18.01
CA HIS A 473 -14.70 20.92 -18.73
C HIS A 473 -15.90 21.52 -18.00
N MET A 474 -16.01 21.30 -16.68
CA MET A 474 -17.05 21.91 -15.86
C MET A 474 -16.98 23.45 -15.88
N ASN A 475 -15.77 24.03 -15.89
CA ASN A 475 -15.60 25.49 -15.95
C ASN A 475 -16.05 26.09 -17.29
N ARG A 476 -15.94 25.34 -18.41
CA ARG A 476 -16.39 25.81 -19.74
C ARG A 476 -17.91 25.90 -19.85
N THR A 477 -18.64 25.10 -19.08
CA THR A 477 -20.10 25.06 -19.11
C THR A 477 -20.69 25.93 -17.98
N PRO A 478 -21.53 26.93 -18.26
CA PRO A 478 -21.97 27.90 -17.25
C PRO A 478 -22.80 27.27 -16.11
N GLU A 479 -23.59 26.23 -16.38
CA GLU A 479 -24.33 25.48 -15.36
C GLU A 479 -23.38 24.75 -14.39
N LEU A 480 -22.39 24.05 -14.94
CA LEU A 480 -21.41 23.27 -14.16
C LEU A 480 -20.40 24.17 -13.45
N LYS A 481 -20.07 25.33 -14.04
CA LYS A 481 -19.18 26.32 -13.42
C LYS A 481 -19.70 26.78 -12.06
N LYS A 482 -21.00 27.07 -11.95
CA LYS A 482 -21.63 27.44 -10.67
C LYS A 482 -21.48 26.35 -9.63
N ILE A 483 -21.55 25.08 -10.05
CA ILE A 483 -21.37 23.92 -9.15
C ILE A 483 -19.94 23.90 -8.62
N VAL A 484 -18.93 24.05 -9.48
CA VAL A 484 -17.51 24.11 -9.06
C VAL A 484 -17.27 25.26 -8.08
N GLU A 485 -17.82 26.44 -8.35
CA GLU A 485 -17.71 27.61 -7.45
C GLU A 485 -18.28 27.31 -6.04
N HIS A 486 -19.41 26.61 -5.94
CA HIS A 486 -20.00 26.22 -4.65
C HIS A 486 -19.20 25.11 -3.94
N LEU A 487 -18.50 24.26 -4.69
CA LEU A 487 -17.71 23.14 -4.17
C LEU A 487 -16.34 23.53 -3.62
N ILE A 488 -15.86 24.76 -3.88
CA ILE A 488 -14.59 25.25 -3.32
C ILE A 488 -14.58 25.16 -1.80
N GLY A 489 -15.65 25.61 -1.13
CA GLY A 489 -15.76 25.58 0.33
C GLY A 489 -15.71 24.17 0.92
N PRO A 490 -16.58 23.24 0.50
CA PRO A 490 -16.54 21.85 0.92
C PRO A 490 -15.19 21.16 0.66
N THR A 491 -14.56 21.43 -0.49
CA THR A 491 -13.26 20.84 -0.85
C THR A 491 -12.14 21.39 0.03
N TRP A 492 -12.17 22.69 0.36
CA TRP A 492 -11.24 23.28 1.32
C TRP A 492 -11.34 22.60 2.68
N VAL A 493 -12.55 22.37 3.21
CA VAL A 493 -12.72 21.68 4.50
C VAL A 493 -12.17 20.26 4.47
N ALA A 494 -12.40 19.52 3.39
CA ALA A 494 -11.92 18.14 3.25
C ALA A 494 -10.39 18.04 3.11
N THR A 495 -9.75 19.03 2.46
CA THR A 495 -8.31 18.99 2.14
C THR A 495 -7.43 19.87 3.06
N GLY A 496 -8.06 20.81 3.77
CA GLY A 496 -7.44 21.93 4.48
C GLY A 496 -6.73 22.94 3.58
N LEU A 497 -6.82 22.82 2.24
CA LEU A 497 -6.09 23.66 1.28
C LEU A 497 -6.95 24.88 0.93
N GLU A 498 -6.46 26.07 1.23
CA GLU A 498 -7.13 27.32 0.86
C GLU A 498 -6.75 27.69 -0.58
N ILE A 499 -7.61 27.32 -1.52
CA ILE A 499 -7.42 27.57 -2.96
C ILE A 499 -8.68 28.26 -3.48
N ASP A 500 -8.52 29.43 -4.10
CA ASP A 500 -9.61 30.12 -4.76
C ASP A 500 -9.90 29.53 -6.15
N PHE A 501 -11.11 29.79 -6.66
CA PHE A 501 -11.56 29.27 -7.95
C PHE A 501 -10.64 29.63 -9.12
N LYS A 502 -10.08 30.85 -9.18
CA LYS A 502 -9.22 31.26 -10.30
C LYS A 502 -7.89 30.53 -10.26
N THR A 503 -7.29 30.43 -9.07
CA THR A 503 -6.05 29.69 -8.84
C THR A 503 -6.23 28.21 -9.16
N LEU A 504 -7.37 27.60 -8.81
CA LEU A 504 -7.71 26.22 -9.17
C LEU A 504 -7.71 26.03 -10.68
N VAL A 505 -8.45 26.86 -11.41
CA VAL A 505 -8.58 26.74 -12.88
C VAL A 505 -7.23 26.94 -13.56
N ALA A 506 -6.49 28.00 -13.21
CA ALA A 506 -5.17 28.26 -13.79
C ALA A 506 -4.17 27.12 -13.50
N GLY A 507 -4.19 26.59 -12.27
CA GLY A 507 -3.36 25.45 -11.90
C GLY A 507 -3.73 24.17 -12.67
N CYS A 508 -5.02 23.93 -12.91
CA CYS A 508 -5.49 22.81 -13.73
C CYS A 508 -5.04 22.94 -15.20
N GLU A 509 -5.10 24.14 -15.78
CA GLU A 509 -4.62 24.40 -17.15
C GLU A 509 -3.12 24.11 -17.28
N ILE A 510 -2.32 24.56 -16.29
CA ILE A 510 -0.87 24.29 -16.26
C ILE A 510 -0.59 22.79 -16.12
N ALA A 511 -1.23 22.12 -15.16
CA ALA A 511 -1.02 20.69 -14.94
C ALA A 511 -1.42 19.86 -16.17
N SER A 512 -2.60 20.15 -16.75
CA SER A 512 -3.09 19.50 -17.96
C SER A 512 -2.15 19.73 -19.15
N GLY A 513 -1.67 20.97 -19.35
CA GLY A 513 -0.74 21.31 -20.42
C GLY A 513 0.63 20.63 -20.28
N LYS A 514 1.15 20.48 -19.06
CA LYS A 514 2.39 19.73 -18.80
C LYS A 514 2.26 18.26 -19.15
N ILE A 515 1.15 17.64 -18.75
CA ILE A 515 0.89 16.21 -19.05
C ILE A 515 0.69 16.03 -20.56
N ASP A 516 -0.14 16.87 -21.19
CA ASP A 516 -0.40 16.81 -22.63
C ASP A 516 0.89 16.99 -23.44
N LYS A 517 1.81 17.84 -23.01
CA LYS A 517 3.08 18.04 -23.72
C LYS A 517 3.88 16.74 -23.86
N ILE A 518 3.85 15.84 -22.87
CA ILE A 518 4.71 14.66 -22.79
C ILE A 518 3.96 13.37 -23.14
N ILE A 519 2.77 13.15 -22.58
CA ILE A 519 2.05 11.88 -22.67
C ILE A 519 1.31 11.77 -24.02
N SER A 520 1.32 10.57 -24.60
CA SER A 520 0.47 10.25 -25.76
C SER A 520 -0.92 9.84 -25.25
N LEU A 521 -1.96 10.56 -25.63
CA LEU A 521 -3.33 10.34 -25.13
C LEU A 521 -4.14 9.41 -26.05
N ASP A 522 -3.89 9.53 -27.35
CA ASP A 522 -4.37 8.60 -28.34
C ASP A 522 -3.19 7.70 -28.73
N CYS A 523 -3.46 6.43 -29.02
CA CYS A 523 -2.54 5.57 -29.76
C CYS A 523 -2.32 6.21 -31.14
N ASN A 524 -1.47 7.23 -31.19
CA ASN A 524 -1.11 7.92 -32.42
C ASN A 524 -0.68 6.84 -33.41
N GLU A 525 -1.23 6.87 -34.62
CA GLU A 525 -0.83 5.94 -35.68
C GLU A 525 0.70 5.95 -35.93
N ASP A 526 1.35 7.02 -35.49
CA ASP A 526 2.77 7.31 -35.58
C ASP A 526 3.67 6.39 -34.73
N GLN A 527 3.13 5.61 -33.77
CA GLN A 527 3.91 4.71 -32.91
C GLN A 527 3.41 3.26 -32.92
N LYS A 528 3.12 2.71 -34.10
CA LYS A 528 2.78 1.29 -34.25
C LYS A 528 3.97 0.40 -33.88
N VAL A 529 3.68 -0.72 -33.22
CA VAL A 529 4.65 -1.78 -32.93
C VAL A 529 5.26 -2.30 -34.22
N SER A 530 6.57 -2.58 -34.21
CA SER A 530 7.27 -3.18 -35.36
C SER A 530 6.59 -4.49 -35.78
N SER A 531 6.44 -4.71 -37.09
CA SER A 531 5.90 -5.98 -37.58
C SER A 531 6.59 -6.40 -38.87
N PHE A 532 7.09 -7.63 -38.89
CA PHE A 532 7.77 -8.23 -40.04
C PHE A 532 7.26 -9.65 -40.25
N LYS A 533 6.86 -10.01 -41.47
CA LYS A 533 6.23 -11.31 -41.77
C LYS A 533 7.09 -12.53 -41.39
N ALA A 534 8.41 -12.37 -41.34
CA ALA A 534 9.33 -13.48 -41.03
C ALA A 534 9.39 -13.79 -39.53
N ILE A 535 9.09 -12.84 -38.65
CA ILE A 535 9.20 -13.02 -37.19
C ILE A 535 7.78 -12.96 -36.60
N PRO A 536 7.42 -13.85 -35.65
CA PRO A 536 6.12 -13.79 -35.00
C PRO A 536 5.83 -12.40 -34.41
N GLY A 537 4.65 -11.83 -34.69
CA GLY A 537 4.27 -10.49 -34.23
C GLY A 537 4.31 -10.33 -32.71
N GLU A 538 3.97 -11.40 -31.98
CA GLU A 538 4.03 -11.48 -30.51
C GLU A 538 5.40 -11.11 -29.94
N PHE A 539 6.49 -11.38 -30.67
CA PHE A 539 7.84 -11.00 -30.25
C PHE A 539 7.97 -9.47 -30.12
N PHE A 540 7.55 -8.73 -31.14
CA PHE A 540 7.65 -7.27 -31.12
C PHE A 540 6.66 -6.66 -30.14
N GLU A 541 5.48 -7.24 -29.98
CA GLU A 541 4.49 -6.83 -28.98
C GLU A 541 5.07 -6.94 -27.56
N ASP A 542 5.65 -8.08 -27.20
CA ASP A 542 6.24 -8.31 -25.88
C ASP A 542 7.45 -7.39 -25.61
N MET A 543 8.21 -6.99 -26.63
CA MET A 543 9.39 -6.12 -26.46
C MET A 543 9.06 -4.63 -26.45
N GLU A 544 8.16 -4.17 -27.32
CA GLU A 544 7.92 -2.74 -27.54
C GLU A 544 6.73 -2.19 -26.73
N SER A 545 5.74 -3.01 -26.37
CA SER A 545 4.57 -2.56 -25.59
C SER A 545 4.94 -1.99 -24.20
N GLU A 546 6.07 -2.43 -23.64
CA GLU A 546 6.60 -1.96 -22.35
C GLU A 546 7.05 -0.48 -22.34
N TRP A 547 7.03 0.23 -23.48
CA TRP A 547 7.44 1.64 -23.52
C TRP A 547 6.82 2.44 -24.67
N LYS A 548 6.56 1.80 -25.81
CA LYS A 548 6.04 2.44 -27.02
C LYS A 548 4.61 2.90 -26.80
N GLY A 549 4.25 4.08 -27.33
CA GLY A 549 2.93 4.68 -27.16
C GLY A 549 2.67 5.36 -25.81
N ARG A 550 3.61 5.32 -24.85
CA ARG A 550 3.44 5.97 -23.54
C ARG A 550 3.75 7.48 -23.56
N VAL A 551 4.64 7.92 -24.44
CA VAL A 551 5.13 9.30 -24.56
C VAL A 551 5.07 9.75 -26.02
N LYS A 552 4.80 11.03 -26.29
CA LYS A 552 4.73 11.58 -27.66
C LYS A 552 6.06 11.39 -28.41
N ALA A 553 5.97 11.07 -29.70
CA ALA A 553 7.12 10.69 -30.53
C ALA A 553 8.19 11.79 -30.60
N ILE A 554 7.76 13.05 -30.54
CA ILE A 554 8.63 14.23 -30.56
C ILE A 554 9.73 14.22 -29.48
N HIS A 555 9.53 13.51 -28.36
CA HIS A 555 10.49 13.45 -27.25
C HIS A 555 11.43 12.25 -27.27
N ILE A 556 11.15 11.27 -28.14
CA ILE A 556 11.83 9.97 -28.21
C ILE A 556 12.19 9.55 -29.64
N ASN A 557 12.20 10.49 -30.59
CA ASN A 557 12.40 10.22 -32.01
C ASN A 557 13.75 9.55 -32.32
N ASP A 558 14.78 9.94 -31.59
CA ASP A 558 16.12 9.36 -31.66
C ASP A 558 16.10 7.87 -31.30
N VAL A 559 15.39 7.51 -30.22
CA VAL A 559 15.33 6.12 -29.78
C VAL A 559 14.35 5.29 -30.59
N LEU A 560 13.22 5.87 -31.04
CA LEU A 560 12.32 5.22 -31.99
C LEU A 560 13.06 4.79 -33.26
N THR A 561 13.83 5.72 -33.86
CA THR A 561 14.62 5.43 -35.06
C THR A 561 15.65 4.33 -34.79
N SER A 562 16.34 4.38 -33.65
CA SER A 562 17.32 3.36 -33.26
C SER A 562 16.71 1.97 -33.10
N VAL A 563 15.51 1.86 -32.52
CA VAL A 563 14.82 0.57 -32.37
C VAL A 563 14.33 0.06 -33.71
N ASP A 564 13.75 0.92 -34.55
CA ASP A 564 13.28 0.55 -35.89
C ASP A 564 14.44 0.07 -36.78
N GLU A 565 15.61 0.71 -36.70
CA GLU A 565 16.83 0.27 -37.40
C GLU A 565 17.32 -1.09 -36.89
N ALA A 566 17.35 -1.30 -35.56
CA ALA A 566 17.73 -2.58 -34.98
C ALA A 566 16.73 -3.70 -35.34
N ALA A 567 15.43 -3.39 -35.37
CA ALA A 567 14.38 -4.33 -35.78
C ALA A 567 14.52 -4.74 -37.26
N LYS A 568 14.82 -3.77 -38.14
CA LYS A 568 15.13 -4.05 -39.56
C LYS A 568 16.38 -4.91 -39.70
N ALA A 569 17.44 -4.62 -38.95
CA ALA A 569 18.66 -5.43 -38.96
C ALA A 569 18.41 -6.87 -38.49
N LEU A 570 17.61 -7.06 -37.44
CA LEU A 570 17.19 -8.38 -36.97
C LEU A 570 16.35 -9.11 -38.02
N HIS A 571 15.39 -8.42 -38.64
CA HIS A 571 14.58 -8.99 -39.72
C HIS A 571 15.44 -9.45 -40.92
N LEU A 572 16.42 -8.64 -41.33
CA LEU A 572 17.35 -9.00 -42.39
C LEU A 572 18.20 -10.21 -42.00
N ALA A 573 18.80 -10.21 -40.80
CA ALA A 573 19.59 -11.34 -40.31
C ALA A 573 18.78 -12.64 -40.28
N VAL A 574 17.53 -12.59 -39.80
CA VAL A 574 16.63 -13.75 -39.77
C VAL A 574 16.24 -14.16 -41.19
N THR A 575 15.93 -13.23 -42.08
CA THR A 575 15.46 -13.55 -43.45
C THR A 575 16.58 -14.09 -44.32
N GLU A 576 17.79 -13.53 -44.25
CA GLU A 576 18.95 -14.01 -45.00
C GLU A 576 19.32 -15.44 -44.58
N VAL A 577 19.40 -15.69 -43.27
CA VAL A 577 19.68 -17.02 -42.72
C VAL A 577 18.53 -17.99 -43.01
N PHE A 578 17.27 -17.59 -42.80
CA PHE A 578 16.11 -18.44 -43.08
C PHE A 578 15.96 -18.76 -44.56
N ALA A 579 16.15 -17.78 -45.46
CA ALA A 579 16.09 -18.00 -46.90
C ALA A 579 17.21 -18.95 -47.35
N ALA A 580 18.43 -18.80 -46.84
CA ALA A 580 19.55 -19.69 -47.13
C ALA A 580 19.28 -21.13 -46.63
N VAL A 581 18.79 -21.28 -45.39
CA VAL A 581 18.45 -22.58 -44.80
C VAL A 581 17.28 -23.25 -45.54
N VAL A 582 16.21 -22.50 -45.86
CA VAL A 582 15.06 -23.02 -46.62
C VAL A 582 15.44 -23.37 -48.07
N PHE A 583 16.30 -22.58 -48.72
CA PHE A 583 16.78 -22.88 -50.07
C PHE A 583 17.61 -24.17 -50.09
N GLY A 584 18.54 -24.32 -49.15
CA GLY A 584 19.31 -25.56 -48.98
C GLY A 584 18.42 -26.78 -48.70
N LEU A 585 17.40 -26.63 -47.85
CA LEU A 585 16.49 -27.72 -47.47
C LEU A 585 15.48 -28.11 -48.57
N LYS A 586 14.97 -27.13 -49.34
CA LYS A 586 14.03 -27.39 -50.46
C LYS A 586 14.66 -28.15 -51.62
N ALA A 587 15.98 -28.11 -51.77
CA ALA A 587 16.70 -28.85 -52.80
C ALA A 587 16.68 -30.38 -52.56
N PHE A 588 16.43 -30.84 -51.34
CA PHE A 588 16.54 -32.25 -50.97
C PHE A 588 15.19 -32.97 -50.71
N VAL A 589 14.17 -32.33 -50.11
CA VAL A 589 12.85 -32.98 -49.85
C VAL A 589 11.70 -31.95 -49.79
N ARG A 590 10.48 -32.36 -50.16
CA ARG A 590 9.23 -31.60 -49.91
C ARG A 590 8.93 -31.53 -48.41
N TYR A 591 9.16 -30.40 -47.74
CA TYR A 591 8.66 -30.20 -46.38
C TYR A 591 8.16 -28.78 -46.07
N HIS A 592 7.15 -28.78 -45.19
CA HIS A 592 6.31 -27.69 -44.74
C HIS A 592 6.53 -27.31 -43.26
N ASN A 593 7.57 -27.82 -42.58
CA ASN A 593 7.66 -27.79 -41.10
C ASN A 593 8.92 -27.08 -40.55
N VAL A 594 9.55 -26.17 -41.31
CA VAL A 594 10.61 -25.30 -40.78
C VAL A 594 9.97 -23.98 -40.38
N GLU A 595 9.98 -23.69 -39.09
CA GLU A 595 9.30 -22.53 -38.51
C GLU A 595 10.23 -21.71 -37.63
N ILE A 596 9.97 -20.41 -37.59
CA ILE A 596 10.63 -19.48 -36.67
C ILE A 596 9.83 -19.48 -35.38
N PHE A 597 10.48 -19.88 -34.29
CA PHE A 597 9.89 -20.03 -32.98
C PHE A 597 10.29 -18.86 -32.08
N TYR A 598 9.30 -18.25 -31.42
CA TYR A 598 9.52 -17.24 -30.40
C TYR A 598 9.43 -17.88 -29.00
N CYS A 599 10.51 -17.80 -28.23
CA CYS A 599 10.55 -18.23 -26.83
C CYS A 599 10.35 -17.02 -25.91
N ARG A 600 9.15 -16.90 -25.32
CA ARG A 600 8.80 -15.81 -24.39
C ARG A 600 9.72 -15.73 -23.17
N GLU A 601 10.10 -16.89 -22.60
CA GLU A 601 10.94 -16.95 -21.39
C GLU A 601 12.35 -16.38 -21.61
N GLN A 602 12.94 -16.65 -22.78
CA GLN A 602 14.27 -16.15 -23.13
C GLN A 602 14.21 -14.86 -23.96
N LYS A 603 13.00 -14.36 -24.25
CA LYS A 603 12.75 -13.22 -25.12
C LYS A 603 13.48 -13.33 -26.48
N ALA A 604 13.63 -14.55 -27.00
CA ALA A 604 14.50 -14.85 -28.13
C ALA A 604 13.77 -15.51 -29.30
N VAL A 605 14.29 -15.30 -30.51
CA VAL A 605 13.78 -15.87 -31.76
C VAL A 605 14.76 -16.92 -32.26
N TRP A 606 14.28 -18.16 -32.43
CA TRP A 606 15.10 -19.31 -32.83
C TRP A 606 14.48 -20.08 -33.99
N PHE A 607 15.30 -20.88 -34.66
CA PHE A 607 14.86 -21.79 -35.71
C PHE A 607 14.48 -23.13 -35.11
N LYS A 608 13.26 -23.60 -35.38
CA LYS A 608 12.84 -24.95 -35.02
C LYS A 608 12.99 -25.87 -36.23
N ILE A 609 13.83 -26.88 -36.09
CA ILE A 609 14.13 -27.82 -37.17
C ILE A 609 14.15 -29.27 -36.63
N PRO A 610 13.31 -30.21 -37.13
CA PRO A 610 13.07 -31.53 -36.50
C PRO A 610 14.28 -32.49 -36.40
N PHE A 611 14.61 -33.03 -35.24
CA PHE A 611 15.88 -33.75 -34.98
C PHE A 611 16.38 -34.80 -36.03
N HIS A 612 15.51 -35.49 -36.77
CA HIS A 612 15.87 -36.51 -37.78
C HIS A 612 16.66 -35.96 -39.01
N TRP A 613 16.70 -34.64 -39.25
CA TRP A 613 17.44 -34.07 -40.40
C TRP A 613 18.91 -33.71 -40.08
N PHE A 614 19.25 -33.37 -38.83
CA PHE A 614 20.58 -32.84 -38.47
C PHE A 614 21.69 -33.89 -38.66
N LEU A 615 21.37 -35.17 -38.49
CA LEU A 615 22.31 -36.29 -38.62
C LEU A 615 22.44 -36.84 -40.05
N THR A 616 21.51 -36.50 -40.97
CA THR A 616 21.37 -37.25 -42.24
C THR A 616 21.80 -36.46 -43.48
N THR A 617 22.12 -35.17 -43.37
CA THR A 617 22.26 -34.27 -44.55
C THR A 617 23.57 -33.44 -44.59
N LEU A 618 24.64 -33.89 -43.94
CA LEU A 618 26.00 -33.35 -44.13
C LEU A 618 26.73 -34.10 -45.25
N SER A 619 26.13 -34.17 -46.44
CA SER A 619 26.81 -34.67 -47.65
C SER A 619 27.13 -33.50 -48.58
N ILE A 620 28.41 -33.13 -48.49
CA ILE A 620 29.22 -32.13 -49.22
C ILE A 620 28.69 -31.74 -50.62
N GLY A 621 28.51 -30.43 -50.84
CA GLY A 621 28.54 -29.76 -52.14
C GLY A 621 27.30 -28.96 -52.58
N SER A 622 26.43 -28.48 -51.67
CA SER A 622 25.18 -27.77 -52.06
C SER A 622 25.13 -26.28 -51.69
N PRO A 623 24.39 -25.43 -52.43
CA PRO A 623 24.26 -24.01 -52.12
C PRO A 623 23.44 -23.83 -50.83
N GLY A 624 24.12 -23.50 -49.72
CA GLY A 624 23.53 -23.36 -48.39
C GLY A 624 24.36 -23.97 -47.25
N GLU A 625 25.37 -24.80 -47.56
CA GLU A 625 26.24 -25.46 -46.57
C GLU A 625 26.94 -24.49 -45.61
N GLU A 626 27.45 -23.37 -46.13
CA GLU A 626 28.13 -22.34 -45.32
C GLU A 626 27.24 -21.79 -44.20
N HIS A 627 25.92 -21.76 -44.37
CA HIS A 627 24.98 -21.24 -43.37
C HIS A 627 24.50 -22.34 -42.40
N ILE A 628 24.55 -23.62 -42.82
CA ILE A 628 24.23 -24.77 -41.96
C ILE A 628 25.38 -25.04 -40.98
N GLU A 629 26.64 -24.85 -41.39
CA GLU A 629 27.81 -24.94 -40.49
C GLU A 629 27.81 -23.85 -39.40
N LEU A 630 27.12 -22.73 -39.63
CA LEU A 630 27.02 -21.61 -38.68
C LEU A 630 25.88 -21.80 -37.65
N LEU A 631 25.06 -22.85 -37.77
CA LEU A 631 23.98 -23.14 -36.83
C LEU A 631 24.54 -23.67 -35.51
N LYS A 632 24.21 -22.96 -34.43
CA LYS A 632 24.48 -23.35 -33.05
C LYS A 632 23.17 -23.75 -32.39
N TYR A 633 23.23 -24.65 -31.41
CA TYR A 633 22.07 -24.93 -30.58
C TYR A 633 21.67 -23.69 -29.79
N ALA A 634 20.36 -23.46 -29.67
CA ALA A 634 19.83 -22.43 -28.79
C ALA A 634 20.23 -22.72 -27.34
N VAL A 635 20.67 -21.68 -26.63
CA VAL A 635 21.07 -21.75 -25.22
C VAL A 635 20.19 -20.83 -24.36
N ASP A 636 19.93 -21.24 -23.12
CA ASP A 636 19.26 -20.41 -22.13
C ASP A 636 20.22 -19.33 -21.59
N SER A 637 19.68 -18.40 -20.81
CA SER A 637 20.46 -17.36 -20.11
C SER A 637 21.56 -17.91 -19.18
N LYS A 638 21.60 -19.22 -18.91
CA LYS A 638 22.61 -19.92 -18.11
C LYS A 638 23.58 -20.73 -18.97
N GLY A 639 23.52 -20.60 -20.30
CA GLY A 639 24.38 -21.30 -21.26
C GLY A 639 24.02 -22.77 -21.46
N ARG A 640 22.84 -23.22 -21.02
CA ARG A 640 22.39 -24.60 -21.19
C ARG A 640 21.55 -24.73 -22.45
N LYS A 641 21.73 -25.83 -23.17
CA LYS A 641 21.00 -26.14 -24.40
C LYS A 641 19.48 -26.22 -24.15
N VAL A 642 18.70 -25.47 -24.92
CA VAL A 642 17.23 -25.45 -24.86
C VAL A 642 16.67 -26.35 -25.96
N GLY A 643 16.57 -27.64 -25.66
CA GLY A 643 16.02 -28.64 -26.59
C GLY A 643 16.95 -29.01 -27.76
N ASP A 644 16.64 -30.14 -28.40
CA ASP A 644 17.47 -30.70 -29.48
C ASP A 644 17.09 -30.21 -30.89
N GLU A 645 15.98 -29.49 -31.02
CA GLU A 645 15.41 -29.04 -32.30
C GLU A 645 15.56 -27.53 -32.53
N LEU A 646 16.13 -26.78 -31.58
CA LEU A 646 16.21 -25.32 -31.61
C LEU A 646 17.63 -24.85 -31.92
N PHE A 647 17.73 -23.98 -32.93
CA PHE A 647 18.99 -23.50 -33.46
C PHE A 647 18.99 -21.98 -33.63
N THR A 648 20.17 -21.38 -33.61
CA THR A 648 20.42 -19.95 -33.83
C THR A 648 21.77 -19.77 -34.52
N THR A 649 22.09 -18.56 -34.98
CA THR A 649 23.41 -18.22 -35.56
C THR A 649 24.01 -17.02 -34.83
N GLY A 650 25.34 -16.87 -34.86
CA GLY A 650 26.00 -15.71 -34.24
C GLY A 650 25.49 -14.37 -34.78
N MET A 651 25.13 -14.31 -36.07
CA MET A 651 24.54 -13.10 -36.67
C MET A 651 23.16 -12.76 -36.09
N VAL A 652 22.31 -13.77 -35.86
CA VAL A 652 20.99 -13.57 -35.27
C VAL A 652 21.10 -13.22 -33.79
N GLU A 653 21.99 -13.88 -33.04
CA GLU A 653 22.26 -13.55 -31.63
C GLU A 653 22.80 -12.12 -31.45
N ASP A 654 23.72 -11.69 -32.31
CA ASP A 654 24.25 -10.32 -32.29
C ASP A 654 23.18 -9.28 -32.63
N ALA A 655 22.37 -9.55 -33.67
CA ALA A 655 21.27 -8.66 -34.06
C ALA A 655 20.18 -8.58 -32.99
N LEU A 656 19.85 -9.72 -32.37
CA LEU A 656 18.90 -9.81 -31.26
C LEU A 656 19.41 -9.05 -30.04
N SER A 657 20.69 -9.19 -29.71
CA SER A 657 21.33 -8.45 -28.62
C SER A 657 21.27 -6.93 -28.83
N ARG A 658 21.57 -6.45 -30.05
CA ARG A 658 21.45 -5.02 -30.40
C ARG A 658 20.01 -4.52 -30.30
N TYR A 659 19.04 -5.33 -30.74
CA TYR A 659 17.62 -4.99 -30.62
C TYR A 659 17.15 -4.92 -29.16
N HIS A 660 17.59 -5.85 -28.30
CA HIS A 660 17.33 -5.78 -26.87
C HIS A 660 17.98 -4.55 -26.21
N GLU A 661 19.22 -4.23 -26.57
CA GLU A 661 19.91 -3.03 -26.06
C GLU A 661 19.17 -1.75 -26.46
N ALA A 662 18.76 -1.64 -27.73
CA ALA A 662 17.98 -0.50 -28.22
C ALA A 662 16.64 -0.36 -27.47
N ASN A 663 15.92 -1.45 -27.24
CA ASN A 663 14.68 -1.45 -26.45
C ASN A 663 14.92 -1.10 -24.98
N ALA A 664 15.98 -1.61 -24.36
CA ALA A 664 16.32 -1.27 -22.98
C ALA A 664 16.64 0.23 -22.84
N LYS A 665 17.34 0.81 -23.82
CA LYS A 665 17.61 2.25 -23.89
C LYS A 665 16.33 3.06 -24.10
N ALA A 666 15.42 2.59 -24.95
CA ALA A 666 14.09 3.19 -25.17
C ALA A 666 13.27 3.24 -23.90
N LYS A 667 13.15 2.09 -23.24
CA LYS A 667 12.45 1.96 -21.97
C LYS A 667 13.05 2.89 -20.92
N ALA A 668 14.38 2.89 -20.75
CA ALA A 668 15.05 3.78 -19.80
C ALA A 668 14.75 5.25 -20.07
N ARG A 669 14.77 5.67 -21.34
CA ARG A 669 14.46 7.05 -21.75
C ARG A 669 13.01 7.43 -21.45
N VAL A 670 12.05 6.55 -21.75
CA VAL A 670 10.64 6.78 -21.42
C VAL A 670 10.44 6.91 -19.91
N LEU A 671 11.04 6.02 -19.11
CA LEU A 671 10.96 6.08 -17.65
C LEU A 671 11.57 7.39 -17.09
N GLU A 672 12.67 7.87 -17.67
CA GLU A 672 13.27 9.15 -17.32
C GLU A 672 12.30 10.32 -17.55
N LEU A 673 11.62 10.34 -18.70
CA LEU A 673 10.64 11.38 -19.05
C LEU A 673 9.42 11.36 -18.11
N LEU A 674 8.90 10.17 -17.78
CA LEU A 674 7.78 10.03 -16.84
C LEU A 674 8.17 10.48 -15.41
N ARG A 675 9.39 10.16 -14.97
CA ARG A 675 9.95 10.66 -13.69
C ARG A 675 10.13 12.17 -13.70
N GLY A 676 10.60 12.72 -14.82
CA GLY A 676 10.73 14.17 -15.04
C GLY A 676 9.38 14.87 -14.94
N LEU A 677 8.35 14.35 -15.63
CA LEU A 677 6.98 14.88 -15.56
C LEU A 677 6.43 14.82 -14.13
N SER A 678 6.63 13.71 -13.42
CA SER A 678 6.20 13.59 -12.02
C SER A 678 6.82 14.67 -11.13
N ALA A 679 8.12 14.96 -11.30
CA ALA A 679 8.80 16.03 -10.58
C ALA A 679 8.26 17.42 -10.94
N GLU A 680 7.91 17.67 -12.21
CA GLU A 680 7.30 18.92 -12.64
C GLU A 680 5.87 19.13 -12.12
N LEU A 681 5.12 18.05 -11.92
CA LEU A 681 3.76 18.07 -11.35
C LEU A 681 3.79 18.21 -9.83
N GLN A 682 4.87 17.78 -9.17
CA GLN A 682 5.04 17.91 -7.72
C GLN A 682 4.91 19.37 -7.24
N SER A 683 5.35 20.35 -8.04
CA SER A 683 5.18 21.78 -7.72
C SER A 683 3.73 22.26 -7.74
N HIS A 684 2.82 21.46 -8.32
CA HIS A 684 1.38 21.74 -8.40
C HIS A 684 0.56 20.73 -7.58
N ILE A 685 1.19 20.00 -6.66
CA ILE A 685 0.55 18.89 -5.93
C ILE A 685 -0.72 19.33 -5.18
N ASN A 686 -0.71 20.52 -4.58
CA ASN A 686 -1.87 21.06 -3.86
C ASN A 686 -3.08 21.25 -4.78
N ILE A 687 -2.85 21.73 -6.01
CA ILE A 687 -3.93 21.87 -7.00
C ILE A 687 -4.46 20.49 -7.38
N ILE A 688 -3.58 19.52 -7.66
CA ILE A 688 -4.00 18.18 -8.07
C ILE A 688 -4.77 17.47 -6.96
N VAL A 689 -4.31 17.57 -5.70
CA VAL A 689 -5.01 17.03 -4.51
C VAL A 689 -6.39 17.66 -4.36
N PHE A 690 -6.47 18.99 -4.49
CA PHE A 690 -7.73 19.71 -4.41
C PHE A 690 -8.69 19.27 -5.53
N SER A 691 -8.20 19.14 -6.75
CA SER A 691 -8.97 18.69 -7.90
C SER A 691 -9.49 17.27 -7.74
N SER A 692 -8.64 16.34 -7.30
CA SER A 692 -9.02 14.95 -7.00
C SER A 692 -10.13 14.89 -5.95
N THR A 693 -10.01 15.65 -4.87
CA THR A 693 -11.04 15.69 -3.82
C THR A 693 -12.34 16.33 -4.33
N LEU A 694 -12.26 17.43 -5.08
CA LEU A 694 -13.44 18.10 -5.65
C LEU A 694 -14.23 17.16 -6.58
N VAL A 695 -13.55 16.41 -7.43
CA VAL A 695 -14.17 15.42 -8.33
C VAL A 695 -14.85 14.30 -7.54
N VAL A 696 -14.21 13.79 -6.48
CA VAL A 696 -14.82 12.80 -5.57
C VAL A 696 -16.10 13.33 -4.91
N ILE A 697 -16.06 14.56 -4.38
CA ILE A 697 -17.23 15.21 -3.78
C ILE A 697 -18.33 15.39 -4.83
N THR A 698 -17.98 15.85 -6.03
CA THR A 698 -18.93 16.06 -7.12
C THR A 698 -19.64 14.75 -7.50
N LYS A 699 -18.88 13.67 -7.68
CA LYS A 699 -19.43 12.34 -7.99
C LYS A 699 -20.33 11.82 -6.88
N ALA A 700 -19.94 11.99 -5.61
CA ALA A 700 -20.73 11.58 -4.46
C ALA A 700 -22.08 12.30 -4.39
N LEU A 701 -22.06 13.63 -4.52
CA LEU A 701 -23.29 14.43 -4.48
C LEU A 701 -24.17 14.16 -5.70
N TYR A 702 -23.58 13.96 -6.87
CA TYR A 702 -24.32 13.62 -8.08
C TYR A 702 -25.01 12.26 -7.96
N ALA A 703 -24.30 11.22 -7.54
CA ALA A 703 -24.86 9.90 -7.31
C ALA A 703 -26.01 9.93 -6.29
N HIS A 704 -25.84 10.70 -5.22
CA HIS A 704 -26.88 10.90 -4.21
C HIS A 704 -28.15 11.58 -4.76
N VAL A 705 -27.98 12.60 -5.61
CA VAL A 705 -29.11 13.31 -6.23
C VAL A 705 -29.86 12.41 -7.21
N ARG A 706 -29.14 11.63 -8.03
CA ARG A 706 -29.73 10.71 -9.01
C ARG A 706 -30.53 9.60 -8.32
N GLU A 707 -29.97 8.97 -7.29
CA GLU A 707 -30.66 7.93 -6.51
C GLU A 707 -31.97 8.47 -5.89
N LYS A 708 -31.96 9.70 -5.38
CA LYS A 708 -33.17 10.35 -4.86
C LYS A 708 -34.23 10.60 -5.92
N GLU A 709 -33.85 11.00 -7.12
CA GLU A 709 -34.77 11.20 -8.24
C GLU A 709 -35.41 9.87 -8.67
N GLU A 710 -34.63 8.77 -8.73
CA GLU A 710 -35.13 7.43 -9.02
C GLU A 710 -36.13 6.93 -7.96
N MET A 711 -35.87 7.24 -6.68
CA MET A 711 -36.81 6.97 -5.58
C MET A 711 -38.01 7.94 -5.50
N GLY A 712 -38.08 8.96 -6.36
CA GLY A 712 -39.17 9.93 -6.39
C GLY A 712 -39.13 10.98 -5.26
N PHE A 713 -38.00 11.16 -4.59
CA PHE A 713 -37.81 12.20 -3.58
C PHE A 713 -37.41 13.54 -4.21
N SER A 714 -38.11 14.63 -3.86
CA SER A 714 -37.74 15.98 -4.29
C SER A 714 -37.02 16.76 -3.20
N TYR A 715 -35.99 17.53 -3.57
CA TYR A 715 -35.31 18.50 -2.70
C TYR A 715 -36.16 19.72 -2.34
N ASN A 716 -37.43 19.78 -2.79
CA ASN A 716 -38.37 20.88 -2.55
C ASN A 716 -39.17 20.77 -1.25
N SER A 717 -38.82 19.86 -0.34
CA SER A 717 -39.54 19.70 0.93
C SER A 717 -38.89 20.52 2.06
N ARG A 718 -39.53 21.66 2.35
CA ARG A 718 -39.53 22.45 3.61
C ARG A 718 -38.20 22.60 4.35
N ILE A 719 -37.65 23.81 4.31
CA ILE A 719 -36.86 24.36 5.42
C ILE A 719 -37.77 24.30 6.66
N PRO A 720 -37.45 23.56 7.74
CA PRO A 720 -38.12 23.80 9.01
C PRO A 720 -37.79 25.24 9.38
N GLY A 721 -38.80 26.11 9.40
CA GLY A 721 -38.63 27.48 9.86
C GLY A 721 -37.96 27.46 11.23
N ALA A 722 -36.89 28.25 11.35
CA ALA A 722 -36.26 28.56 12.63
C ALA A 722 -37.27 29.24 13.57
#